data_AF-A0A3D5KM46-F1
#
_entry.id   AF-A0A3D5KM46-F1
#
_cell.length_a   1.000
_cell.length_b   1.000
_cell.length_c   1.000
_cell.angle_alpha   90.00
_cell.angle_beta   90.00
_cell.angle_gamma   90.00
#
_symmetry.space_group_name_H-M   'P 1'
#
loop_
_entity.id
_entity.type
_entity.pdbx_description
1 polymer ?
#
loop_
_entity_poly.entity_id
_entity_poly.type
_entity_poly.pdbx_seq_one_letter_code
_entity_poly.pdbx_strand_id
1 'polypeptide(L)'
;MLGDYLSHQKILNTLQSLGFSSLDAEVYVFLGKKGPRKASEIVQSLNIPKQQLYTILKDLQSKGIINATLEHPARFSTEPFEKVLDLFVKARMEEIQQIQGSKNQILTDWQSIKINEDKDKPSTFKVLEGNNYIYPKLKQMTEEAQTQLSFVFTIPELIRLYQNDVLEELFMRISCSSVNLRILTDISPETPKIIESLIKKKYKNLEVRAPDLGLKLPNSMVIRDEAEVAFIINSNENHPDKQHNTCLWTNCKTLVQSFNSVFENSWHSAVEIQKRAIEIKTGRPTAKTCVIVEAKIAKDHYDETLRGAKRKIIIMTSSNGLIALKESLPPLKKLVAEAVLVNIMAPIVNENLDAAQKLMKYWAVRHIPEAYLGATSIDGQYFYQFKNPESRSSDSNPLRYFENTFYTDDAEYATKMEQMLSNIWNNAQPPSLVALKSIIHPILPLDTSDHIFNQHQNELKKIAGFNYLVAPQRSPLTEKEIQDQIEKAVRTPAKDPKKDTVRLYGAQANAVIYPPKSLNLPNFIIFVSHNNEKSSFGIENSLHIFTQIKIADEDSYFSGVFVTDSPRGYRYRKAMQKIRGINEVALLLKKDELSIQVHGKKFVVGWSVPIPLLAPKYILPPACIIFEGYGETKTYSSKMLGPVNPRLTNEFNMVDAFVTFIHPSSHYNGPGSDGILLKERIMTGYPSG
;
A
#
# COMPACT_ATOMS: atom_id res chain seq x y z
N MET A 1 51.31 18.44 -27.19
CA MET A 1 50.95 19.81 -26.77
C MET A 1 50.08 19.81 -25.51
N LEU A 2 48.79 19.41 -25.54
CA LEU A 2 47.92 19.39 -24.33
C LEU A 2 48.34 18.34 -23.27
N GLY A 3 48.78 17.14 -23.69
CA GLY A 3 49.22 16.07 -22.77
C GLY A 3 50.52 16.37 -22.02
N ASP A 4 51.48 17.06 -22.66
CA ASP A 4 52.74 17.45 -22.04
C ASP A 4 52.55 18.56 -20.99
N TYR A 5 51.63 19.50 -21.26
CA TYR A 5 51.29 20.57 -20.33
C TYR A 5 50.62 20.04 -19.05
N LEU A 6 49.68 19.11 -19.21
CA LEU A 6 49.02 18.45 -18.07
C LEU A 6 50.01 17.62 -17.24
N SER A 7 50.96 16.94 -17.89
CA SER A 7 51.99 16.15 -17.22
C SER A 7 52.99 17.04 -16.47
N HIS A 8 53.39 18.16 -17.06
CA HIS A 8 54.27 19.15 -16.42
C HIS A 8 53.62 19.77 -15.17
N GLN A 9 52.36 20.20 -15.28
CA GLN A 9 51.62 20.76 -14.14
C GLN A 9 51.46 19.73 -13.00
N LYS A 10 51.23 18.46 -13.35
CA LYS A 10 51.11 17.38 -12.37
C LYS A 10 52.42 17.17 -11.58
N ILE A 11 53.57 17.27 -12.25
CA ILE A 11 54.89 17.16 -11.60
C ILE A 11 55.12 18.34 -10.66
N LEU A 12 54.82 19.56 -11.08
CA LEU A 12 54.94 20.76 -10.23
C LEU A 12 54.06 20.65 -8.97
N ASN A 13 52.79 20.26 -9.14
CA ASN A 13 51.87 20.06 -8.02
C ASN A 13 52.36 18.93 -7.08
N THR A 14 52.96 17.88 -7.62
CA THR A 14 53.53 16.78 -6.83
C THR A 14 54.72 17.27 -6.01
N LEU A 15 55.66 17.99 -6.60
CA LEU A 15 56.80 18.57 -5.89
C LEU A 15 56.35 19.54 -4.78
N GLN A 16 55.33 20.36 -5.04
CA GLN A 16 54.74 21.23 -4.02
C GLN A 16 54.13 20.44 -2.86
N SER A 17 53.41 19.34 -3.14
CA SER A 17 52.87 18.46 -2.09
C SER A 17 53.95 17.77 -1.25
N LEU A 18 55.17 17.63 -1.81
CA LEU A 18 56.34 17.08 -1.12
C LEU A 18 57.12 18.14 -0.33
N GLY A 19 56.72 19.41 -0.37
CA GLY A 19 57.30 20.50 0.42
C GLY A 19 58.23 21.45 -0.34
N PHE A 20 58.26 21.41 -1.68
CA PHE A 20 58.89 22.47 -2.48
C PHE A 20 58.01 23.72 -2.49
N SER A 21 58.62 24.91 -2.49
CA SER A 21 57.88 26.10 -2.92
C SER A 21 57.62 26.04 -4.44
N SER A 22 56.66 26.83 -4.93
CA SER A 22 56.37 26.90 -6.36
C SER A 22 57.61 27.18 -7.21
N LEU A 23 58.47 28.09 -6.74
CA LEU A 23 59.68 28.46 -7.44
C LEU A 23 60.77 27.39 -7.35
N ASP A 24 60.88 26.66 -6.23
CA ASP A 24 61.82 25.54 -6.10
C ASP A 24 61.46 24.42 -7.08
N ALA A 25 60.16 24.13 -7.21
CA ALA A 25 59.65 23.12 -8.14
C ALA A 25 59.92 23.52 -9.60
N GLU A 26 59.70 24.79 -9.95
CA GLU A 26 60.00 25.32 -11.28
C GLU A 26 61.50 25.26 -11.62
N VAL A 27 62.37 25.68 -10.68
CA VAL A 27 63.83 25.63 -10.84
C VAL A 27 64.31 24.18 -10.98
N TYR A 28 63.77 23.26 -10.17
CA TYR A 28 64.10 21.84 -10.25
C TYR A 28 63.68 21.23 -11.59
N VAL A 29 62.44 21.42 -12.02
CA VAL A 29 61.95 20.86 -13.29
C VAL A 29 62.70 21.45 -14.48
N PHE A 30 63.02 22.74 -14.44
CA PHE A 30 63.82 23.41 -15.47
C PHE A 30 65.21 22.76 -15.60
N LEU A 31 65.94 22.63 -14.50
CA LEU A 31 67.27 22.01 -14.49
C LEU A 31 67.22 20.52 -14.87
N GLY A 32 66.23 19.77 -14.37
CA GLY A 32 66.06 18.35 -14.66
C GLY A 32 65.74 18.05 -16.13
N LYS A 33 65.08 18.98 -16.85
CA LYS A 33 64.79 18.82 -18.28
C LYS A 33 65.81 19.48 -19.21
N LYS A 34 66.50 20.54 -18.77
CA LYS A 34 67.45 21.30 -19.60
C LYS A 34 68.92 20.98 -19.34
N GLY A 35 69.21 20.15 -18.34
CA GLY A 35 70.56 19.74 -17.94
C GLY A 35 71.32 20.85 -17.19
N PRO A 36 72.65 20.69 -17.00
CA PRO A 36 73.44 21.62 -16.20
C PRO A 36 73.49 23.05 -16.75
N ARG A 37 73.06 24.04 -15.96
CA ARG A 37 72.97 25.47 -16.38
C ARG A 37 73.67 26.42 -15.42
N LYS A 38 74.17 27.54 -15.96
CA LYS A 38 74.69 28.65 -15.14
C LYS A 38 73.54 29.42 -14.51
N ALA A 39 73.77 30.02 -13.35
CA ALA A 39 72.74 30.83 -12.67
C ALA A 39 72.16 31.94 -13.56
N SER A 40 72.97 32.57 -14.42
CA SER A 40 72.51 33.59 -15.38
C SER A 40 71.51 33.04 -16.41
N GLU A 41 71.70 31.79 -16.85
CA GLU A 41 70.84 31.12 -17.82
C GLU A 41 69.48 30.74 -17.19
N ILE A 42 69.49 30.38 -15.89
CA ILE A 42 68.28 30.06 -15.14
C ILE A 42 67.46 31.35 -14.87
N VAL A 43 68.11 32.43 -14.43
CA VAL A 43 67.47 33.75 -14.24
C VAL A 43 66.78 34.21 -15.53
N GLN A 44 67.46 34.09 -16.67
CA GLN A 44 66.91 34.51 -17.96
C GLN A 44 65.73 33.65 -18.41
N SER A 45 65.78 32.34 -18.16
CA SER A 45 64.76 31.40 -18.65
C SER A 45 63.49 31.37 -17.79
N LEU A 46 63.63 31.54 -16.48
CA LEU A 46 62.51 31.49 -15.52
C LEU A 46 62.04 32.88 -15.05
N ASN A 47 62.72 33.95 -15.49
CA ASN A 47 62.42 35.34 -15.08
C ASN A 47 62.42 35.54 -13.55
N ILE A 48 63.34 34.86 -12.85
CA ILE A 48 63.47 34.92 -11.38
C ILE A 48 64.58 35.91 -11.00
N PRO A 49 64.38 36.82 -10.02
CA PRO A 49 65.44 37.71 -9.54
C PRO A 49 66.68 36.94 -9.06
N LYS A 50 67.88 37.42 -9.42
CA LYS A 50 69.15 36.75 -9.12
C LYS A 50 69.34 36.42 -7.63
N GLN A 51 68.95 37.33 -6.74
CA GLN A 51 69.02 37.11 -5.29
C GLN A 51 68.15 35.94 -4.83
N GLN A 52 66.93 35.84 -5.36
CA GLN A 52 65.98 34.78 -5.02
C GLN A 52 66.44 33.42 -5.54
N LEU A 53 66.99 33.37 -6.76
CA LEU A 53 67.53 32.13 -7.33
C LEU A 53 68.67 31.55 -6.46
N TYR A 54 69.60 32.37 -5.97
CA TYR A 54 70.69 31.85 -5.13
C TYR A 54 70.21 31.29 -3.79
N THR A 55 69.15 31.84 -3.21
CA THR A 55 68.50 31.28 -2.03
C THR A 55 67.89 29.91 -2.32
N ILE A 56 67.17 29.78 -3.44
CA ILE A 56 66.57 28.52 -3.91
C ILE A 56 67.66 27.47 -4.18
N LEU A 57 68.70 27.83 -4.93
CA LEU A 57 69.79 26.92 -5.24
C LEU A 57 70.52 26.46 -3.97
N LYS A 58 70.72 27.36 -2.99
CA LYS A 58 71.34 27.00 -1.70
C LYS A 58 70.48 26.02 -0.90
N ASP A 59 69.17 26.24 -0.84
CA ASP A 59 68.23 25.36 -0.12
C ASP A 59 68.07 23.99 -0.80
N LEU A 60 67.96 23.97 -2.13
CA LEU A 60 67.93 22.70 -2.88
C LEU A 60 69.25 21.95 -2.77
N GLN A 61 70.38 22.65 -2.70
CA GLN A 61 71.69 22.03 -2.55
C GLN A 61 71.90 21.48 -1.13
N SER A 62 71.46 22.18 -0.08
CA SER A 62 71.57 21.67 1.30
C SER A 62 70.72 20.42 1.52
N LYS A 63 69.62 20.27 0.78
CA LYS A 63 68.78 19.07 0.74
C LYS A 63 69.31 17.96 -0.18
N GLY A 64 70.44 18.18 -0.86
CA GLY A 64 71.03 17.21 -1.79
C GLY A 64 70.22 16.98 -3.07
N ILE A 65 69.35 17.92 -3.44
CA ILE A 65 68.45 17.84 -4.61
C ILE A 65 69.17 18.34 -5.87
N ILE A 66 70.12 19.27 -5.71
CA ILE A 66 70.95 19.79 -6.80
C ILE A 66 72.44 19.78 -6.43
N ASN A 67 73.28 19.71 -7.45
CA ASN A 67 74.73 19.75 -7.38
C ASN A 67 75.29 20.96 -8.14
N ALA A 68 76.32 21.58 -7.59
CA ALA A 68 77.07 22.65 -8.24
C ALA A 68 78.45 22.14 -8.69
N THR A 69 78.85 22.48 -9.91
CA THR A 69 80.20 22.17 -10.41
C THR A 69 81.25 23.12 -9.82
N LEU A 70 82.51 22.68 -9.77
CA LEU A 70 83.65 23.50 -9.32
C LEU A 70 84.12 24.56 -10.34
N GLU A 71 83.54 24.60 -11.55
CA GLU A 71 83.87 25.58 -12.59
C GLU A 71 83.39 27.00 -12.22
N HIS A 72 84.03 28.02 -12.80
CA HIS A 72 83.61 29.43 -12.66
C HIS A 72 83.18 30.03 -14.02
N PRO A 73 81.92 30.45 -14.19
CA PRO A 73 80.81 30.39 -13.22
C PRO A 73 80.24 28.97 -13.06
N ALA A 74 79.83 28.62 -11.85
CA ALA A 74 79.31 27.30 -11.52
C ALA A 74 78.05 26.95 -12.34
N ARG A 75 77.96 25.68 -12.74
CA ARG A 75 76.77 25.08 -13.32
C ARG A 75 76.03 24.29 -12.26
N PHE A 76 74.72 24.40 -12.26
CA PHE A 76 73.83 23.69 -11.36
C PHE A 76 73.14 22.56 -12.15
N SER A 77 73.07 21.39 -11.54
CA SER A 77 72.42 20.20 -12.10
C SER A 77 71.57 19.55 -11.02
N THR A 78 70.49 18.88 -11.40
CA THR A 78 69.60 18.20 -10.45
C THR A 78 69.98 16.74 -10.30
N GLU A 79 69.74 16.18 -9.12
CA GLU A 79 69.62 14.73 -8.99
C GLU A 79 68.39 14.22 -9.78
N PRO A 80 68.44 12.97 -10.29
CA PRO A 80 67.31 12.34 -10.96
C PRO A 80 66.05 12.36 -10.10
N PHE A 81 64.88 12.48 -10.73
CA PHE A 81 63.61 12.64 -10.03
C PHE A 81 63.31 11.45 -9.12
N GLU A 82 63.66 10.24 -9.54
CA GLU A 82 63.55 9.01 -8.76
C GLU A 82 64.32 9.13 -7.42
N LYS A 83 65.57 9.59 -7.48
CA LYS A 83 66.41 9.76 -6.28
C LYS A 83 65.92 10.88 -5.37
N VAL A 84 65.36 11.94 -5.95
CA VAL A 84 64.72 13.01 -5.18
C VAL A 84 63.51 12.46 -4.42
N LEU A 85 62.65 11.66 -5.05
CA LEU A 85 61.54 10.99 -4.38
C LEU A 85 62.03 10.07 -3.24
N ASP A 86 63.09 9.29 -3.47
CA ASP A 86 63.68 8.41 -2.44
C ASP A 86 64.19 9.21 -1.23
N LEU A 87 64.81 10.38 -1.45
CA LEU A 87 65.25 11.26 -0.37
C LEU A 87 64.07 11.75 0.49
N PHE A 88 62.95 12.11 -0.13
CA PHE A 88 61.74 12.50 0.62
C PHE A 88 61.15 11.33 1.41
N VAL A 89 61.04 10.15 0.79
CA VAL A 89 60.55 8.95 1.48
C VAL A 89 61.43 8.66 2.70
N LYS A 90 62.76 8.70 2.53
CA LYS A 90 63.70 8.48 3.62
C LYS A 90 63.56 9.51 4.74
N ALA A 91 63.51 10.80 4.41
CA ALA A 91 63.36 11.87 5.40
C ALA A 91 62.07 11.70 6.22
N ARG A 92 60.95 11.39 5.56
CA ARG A 92 59.67 11.12 6.24
C ARG A 92 59.74 9.89 7.15
N MET A 93 60.41 8.82 6.71
CA MET A 93 60.61 7.63 7.54
C MET A 93 61.44 7.93 8.79
N GLU A 94 62.48 8.75 8.68
CA GLU A 94 63.30 9.19 9.82
C GLU A 94 62.49 10.06 10.80
N GLU A 95 61.67 10.99 10.32
CA GLU A 95 60.73 11.77 11.16
C GLU A 95 59.78 10.84 11.93
N ILE A 96 59.20 9.85 11.26
CA ILE A 96 58.31 8.85 11.88
C ILE A 96 59.05 8.06 12.97
N GLN A 97 60.27 7.61 12.69
CA GLN A 97 61.10 6.88 13.66
C GLN A 97 61.42 7.74 14.89
N GLN A 98 61.72 9.03 14.70
CA GLN A 98 61.99 9.95 15.80
C GLN A 98 60.76 10.16 16.70
N ILE A 99 59.57 10.31 16.11
CA ILE A 99 58.31 10.41 16.87
C ILE A 99 58.05 9.11 17.63
N GLN A 100 58.23 7.96 16.99
CA GLN A 100 58.06 6.65 17.65
C GLN A 100 59.04 6.45 18.81
N GLY A 101 60.32 6.80 18.62
CA GLY A 101 61.36 6.68 19.65
C GLY A 101 61.13 7.60 20.85
N SER A 102 60.58 8.80 20.62
CA SER A 102 60.26 9.77 21.68
C SER A 102 58.88 9.55 22.34
N LYS A 103 58.02 8.71 21.77
CA LYS A 103 56.63 8.46 22.22
C LYS A 103 56.54 8.17 23.73
N ASN A 104 57.34 7.24 24.23
CA ASN A 104 57.25 6.82 25.64
C ASN A 104 57.67 7.94 26.59
N GLN A 105 58.68 8.73 26.21
CA GLN A 105 59.11 9.90 26.99
C GLN A 105 57.99 10.94 27.03
N ILE A 106 57.42 11.29 25.88
CA ILE A 106 56.31 12.25 25.78
C ILE A 106 55.09 11.79 26.59
N LEU A 107 54.75 10.49 26.56
CA LEU A 107 53.66 9.94 27.36
C LEU A 107 53.94 10.03 28.87
N THR A 108 55.18 9.80 29.29
CA THR A 108 55.60 9.93 30.69
C THR A 108 55.49 11.39 31.14
N ASP A 109 55.99 12.32 30.32
CA ASP A 109 55.90 13.75 30.57
C ASP A 109 54.42 14.19 30.64
N TRP A 110 53.57 13.71 29.74
CA TRP A 110 52.13 13.99 29.74
C TRP A 110 51.43 13.49 31.01
N GLN A 111 51.71 12.27 31.46
CA GLN A 111 51.12 11.70 32.68
C GLN A 111 51.55 12.43 33.95
N SER A 112 52.72 13.09 33.94
CA SER A 112 53.20 13.88 35.07
C SER A 112 52.42 15.19 35.28
N ILE A 113 51.67 15.64 34.27
CA ILE A 113 50.85 16.85 34.32
C ILE A 113 49.58 16.55 35.13
N LYS A 114 49.58 16.90 36.42
CA LYS A 114 48.41 16.76 37.29
C LYS A 114 47.42 17.90 37.10
N ILE A 115 46.44 17.68 36.24
CA ILE A 115 45.21 18.48 36.18
C ILE A 115 44.13 17.67 36.90
N ASN A 116 43.40 18.29 37.84
CA ASN A 116 42.27 17.63 38.51
C ASN A 116 41.23 17.27 37.44
N GLU A 117 41.09 15.99 37.10
CA GLU A 117 40.02 15.52 36.23
C GLU A 117 38.67 15.65 36.95
N ASP A 118 37.74 16.38 36.36
CA ASP A 118 36.33 16.33 36.76
C ASP A 118 35.82 14.89 36.64
N LYS A 119 35.24 14.37 37.73
CA LYS A 119 34.77 12.97 37.81
C LYS A 119 33.61 12.67 36.87
N ASP A 120 32.91 13.70 36.40
CA ASP A 120 31.85 13.60 35.41
C ASP A 120 32.41 13.93 34.02
N LYS A 121 33.05 12.95 33.36
CA LYS A 121 33.37 13.08 31.93
C LYS A 121 32.04 13.21 31.17
N PRO A 122 31.75 14.36 30.53
CA PRO A 122 30.49 14.53 29.82
C PRO A 122 30.41 13.56 28.64
N SER A 123 29.20 13.21 28.23
CA SER A 123 28.99 12.50 26.97
C SER A 123 29.56 13.35 25.83
N THR A 124 30.33 12.72 24.94
CA THR A 124 31.05 13.40 23.87
C THR A 124 30.52 13.00 22.50
N PHE A 125 30.63 13.92 21.55
CA PHE A 125 30.42 13.70 20.13
C PHE A 125 31.71 14.02 19.41
N LYS A 126 32.11 13.15 18.48
CA LYS A 126 33.27 13.39 17.62
C LYS A 126 32.85 13.19 16.17
N VAL A 127 33.22 14.15 15.34
CA VAL A 127 33.13 14.05 13.89
C VAL A 127 34.53 13.76 13.38
N LEU A 128 34.71 12.60 12.75
CA LEU A 128 35.98 12.15 12.19
C LEU A 128 35.87 12.24 10.67
N GLU A 129 36.78 12.97 10.03
CA GLU A 129 36.75 13.17 8.58
C GLU A 129 37.92 12.47 7.90
N GLY A 130 37.62 11.53 7.00
CA GLY A 130 38.60 10.80 6.22
C GLY A 130 39.02 9.46 6.82
N ASN A 131 39.37 8.54 5.92
CA ASN A 131 39.67 7.14 6.22
C ASN A 131 40.78 6.97 7.27
N ASN A 132 41.78 7.86 7.27
CA ASN A 132 42.92 7.84 8.18
C ASN A 132 42.55 8.06 9.66
N TYR A 133 41.35 8.55 9.96
CA TYR A 133 40.86 8.73 11.32
C TYR A 133 39.68 7.80 11.65
N ILE A 134 38.86 7.50 10.65
CA ILE A 134 37.66 6.65 10.81
C ILE A 134 38.06 5.21 11.12
N TYR A 135 38.84 4.55 10.26
CA TYR A 135 39.13 3.13 10.42
C TYR A 135 39.99 2.82 11.65
N PRO A 136 40.99 3.65 12.02
CA PRO A 136 41.69 3.46 13.30
C PRO A 136 40.74 3.54 14.50
N LYS A 137 39.74 4.45 14.48
CA LYS A 137 38.73 4.50 15.56
C LYS A 137 37.86 3.25 15.56
N LEU A 138 37.41 2.74 14.41
CA LEU A 138 36.64 1.49 14.33
C LEU A 138 37.46 0.27 14.80
N LYS A 139 38.74 0.23 14.46
CA LYS A 139 39.68 -0.78 14.94
C LYS A 139 39.80 -0.73 16.46
N GLN A 140 40.02 0.46 17.03
CA GLN A 140 40.02 0.66 18.49
C GLN A 140 38.71 0.17 19.14
N MET A 141 37.54 0.52 18.58
CA MET A 141 36.25 0.05 19.09
C MET A 141 36.17 -1.50 19.08
N THR A 142 36.74 -2.12 18.06
CA THR A 142 36.78 -3.59 17.93
C THR A 142 37.72 -4.23 18.95
N GLU A 143 38.92 -3.66 19.14
CA GLU A 143 39.93 -4.12 20.10
C GLU A 143 39.43 -4.04 21.55
N GLU A 144 38.70 -2.98 21.88
CA GLU A 144 38.23 -2.72 23.24
C GLU A 144 36.91 -3.44 23.58
N ALA A 145 36.25 -4.09 22.62
CA ALA A 145 34.95 -4.73 22.81
C ALA A 145 35.00 -5.92 23.79
N GLN A 146 34.11 -5.96 24.79
CA GLN A 146 34.13 -6.96 25.86
C GLN A 146 32.98 -7.97 25.78
N THR A 147 31.81 -7.57 25.29
CA THR A 147 30.59 -8.39 25.32
C THR A 147 29.96 -8.56 23.94
N GLN A 148 29.78 -7.48 23.19
CA GLN A 148 29.07 -7.50 21.92
C GLN A 148 29.54 -6.41 20.95
N LEU A 149 29.71 -6.81 19.70
CA LEU A 149 29.87 -5.91 18.57
C LEU A 149 28.73 -6.11 17.59
N SER A 150 27.98 -5.04 17.33
CA SER A 150 26.87 -5.01 16.39
C SER A 150 27.21 -4.10 15.21
N PHE A 151 27.17 -4.65 14.01
CA PHE A 151 27.56 -3.97 12.79
C PHE A 151 26.42 -3.94 11.78
N VAL A 152 26.23 -2.78 11.15
CA VAL A 152 25.39 -2.61 9.97
C VAL A 152 26.27 -2.06 8.86
N PHE A 153 26.45 -2.81 7.77
CA PHE A 153 27.32 -2.38 6.68
C PHE A 153 26.72 -2.59 5.30
N THR A 154 26.91 -1.60 4.45
CA THR A 154 26.70 -1.72 3.00
C THR A 154 27.87 -2.45 2.35
N ILE A 155 27.67 -3.00 1.14
CA ILE A 155 28.73 -3.69 0.39
C ILE A 155 29.96 -2.80 0.15
N PRO A 156 29.81 -1.51 -0.26
CA PRO A 156 30.97 -0.63 -0.39
C PRO A 156 31.73 -0.46 0.91
N GLU A 157 31.03 -0.33 2.05
CA GLU A 157 31.69 -0.19 3.34
C GLU A 157 32.47 -1.44 3.74
N LEU A 158 31.91 -2.63 3.48
CA LEU A 158 32.59 -3.88 3.73
C LEU A 158 33.93 -3.97 2.98
N ILE A 159 33.96 -3.52 1.72
CA ILE A 159 35.19 -3.47 0.92
C ILE A 159 36.22 -2.54 1.60
N ARG A 160 35.79 -1.39 2.12
CA ARG A 160 36.70 -0.45 2.79
C ARG A 160 37.23 -0.99 4.11
N LEU A 161 36.38 -1.65 4.91
CA LEU A 161 36.81 -2.29 6.16
C LEU A 161 37.86 -3.38 5.92
N TYR A 162 37.75 -4.09 4.79
CA TYR A 162 38.79 -5.03 4.36
C TYR A 162 40.09 -4.33 3.98
N GLN A 163 40.01 -3.26 3.17
CA GLN A 163 41.18 -2.50 2.73
C GLN A 163 41.94 -1.79 3.86
N ASN A 164 41.31 -1.62 5.02
CA ASN A 164 41.87 -0.91 6.18
C ASN A 164 42.03 -1.85 7.40
N ASP A 165 42.14 -3.16 7.18
CA ASP A 165 42.45 -4.21 8.18
C ASP A 165 41.48 -4.32 9.38
N VAL A 166 40.33 -3.64 9.36
CA VAL A 166 39.33 -3.72 10.44
C VAL A 166 38.67 -5.10 10.48
N LEU A 167 38.44 -5.72 9.32
CA LEU A 167 37.91 -7.08 9.25
C LEU A 167 38.86 -8.11 9.86
N GLU A 168 40.18 -7.93 9.69
CA GLU A 168 41.17 -8.84 10.29
C GLU A 168 41.16 -8.75 11.81
N GLU A 169 41.06 -7.54 12.36
CA GLU A 169 40.90 -7.35 13.80
C GLU A 169 39.61 -7.99 14.34
N LEU A 170 38.50 -7.88 13.59
CA LEU A 170 37.25 -8.56 13.94
C LEU A 170 37.40 -10.08 14.01
N PHE A 171 38.13 -10.68 13.06
CA PHE A 171 38.43 -12.11 13.06
C PHE A 171 39.31 -12.51 14.25
N MET A 172 40.29 -11.70 14.60
CA MET A 172 41.13 -11.94 15.76
C MET A 172 40.32 -11.87 17.05
N ARG A 173 39.49 -10.83 17.19
CA ARG A 173 38.67 -10.63 18.39
C ARG A 173 37.71 -11.79 18.61
N ILE A 174 36.99 -12.23 17.58
CA ILE A 174 36.04 -13.33 17.72
C ILE A 174 36.70 -14.70 17.94
N SER A 175 37.96 -14.87 17.49
CA SER A 175 38.71 -16.11 17.69
C SER A 175 39.31 -16.21 19.10
N CYS A 176 39.67 -15.09 19.70
CA CYS A 176 40.39 -15.03 20.98
C CYS A 176 39.50 -14.67 22.19
N SER A 177 38.24 -14.28 21.97
CA SER A 177 37.37 -13.75 23.04
C SER A 177 35.96 -14.33 23.03
N SER A 178 35.25 -14.13 24.13
CA SER A 178 33.82 -14.45 24.30
C SER A 178 32.87 -13.39 23.74
N VAL A 179 33.37 -12.43 22.96
CA VAL A 179 32.57 -11.35 22.35
C VAL A 179 31.63 -11.91 21.30
N ASN A 180 30.36 -11.52 21.37
CA ASN A 180 29.35 -11.85 20.35
C ASN A 180 29.42 -10.84 19.20
N LEU A 181 29.59 -11.35 17.98
CA LEU A 181 29.65 -10.53 16.76
C LEU A 181 28.38 -10.71 15.95
N ARG A 182 27.62 -9.62 15.76
CA ARG A 182 26.40 -9.58 14.96
C ARG A 182 26.59 -8.65 13.77
N ILE A 183 26.48 -9.17 12.55
CA ILE A 183 26.69 -8.40 11.31
C ILE A 183 25.42 -8.41 10.48
N LEU A 184 24.84 -7.23 10.25
CA LEU A 184 23.73 -7.00 9.34
C LEU A 184 24.28 -6.41 8.04
N THR A 185 24.20 -7.15 6.95
CA THR A 185 24.77 -6.73 5.66
C THR A 185 24.04 -7.37 4.49
N ASP A 186 23.97 -6.67 3.36
CA ASP A 186 23.37 -7.21 2.13
C ASP A 186 24.36 -8.13 1.38
N ILE A 187 23.84 -8.98 0.51
CA ILE A 187 24.62 -9.85 -0.37
C ILE A 187 24.26 -9.52 -1.82
N SER A 188 25.29 -9.39 -2.64
CA SER A 188 25.20 -9.34 -4.11
C SER A 188 26.03 -10.47 -4.73
N PRO A 189 25.78 -10.84 -6.01
CA PRO A 189 26.67 -11.75 -6.75
C PRO A 189 28.13 -11.26 -6.83
N GLU A 190 28.33 -9.94 -6.73
CA GLU A 190 29.62 -9.25 -6.76
C GLU A 190 30.26 -9.13 -5.36
N THR A 191 29.59 -9.65 -4.33
CA THR A 191 30.09 -9.56 -2.96
C THR A 191 31.45 -10.25 -2.88
N PRO A 192 32.45 -9.58 -2.28
CA PRO A 192 33.77 -10.16 -2.14
C PRO A 192 33.69 -11.53 -1.46
N LYS A 193 34.53 -12.49 -1.87
CA LYS A 193 34.70 -13.83 -1.26
C LYS A 193 34.88 -13.80 0.28
N ILE A 194 35.10 -12.62 0.85
CA ILE A 194 35.20 -12.28 2.27
C ILE A 194 33.93 -12.63 3.07
N ILE A 195 32.72 -12.33 2.59
CA ILE A 195 31.51 -12.75 3.34
C ILE A 195 31.39 -14.28 3.30
N GLU A 196 31.66 -14.89 2.14
CA GLU A 196 31.65 -16.36 2.04
C GLU A 196 32.72 -16.99 2.96
N SER A 197 33.89 -16.36 3.15
CA SER A 197 34.91 -16.85 4.07
C SER A 197 34.54 -16.66 5.54
N LEU A 198 33.89 -15.53 5.89
CA LEU A 198 33.28 -15.28 7.21
C LEU A 198 32.28 -16.39 7.58
N ILE A 199 31.37 -16.70 6.65
CA ILE A 199 30.32 -17.71 6.85
C ILE A 199 30.92 -19.13 6.93
N LYS A 200 31.88 -19.45 6.06
CA LYS A 200 32.45 -20.81 5.97
C LYS A 200 33.25 -21.20 7.21
N LYS A 201 33.92 -20.26 7.88
CA LYS A 201 34.76 -20.56 9.05
C LYS A 201 33.99 -20.93 10.33
N LYS A 202 32.63 -20.91 10.31
CA LYS A 202 31.74 -21.36 11.41
C LYS A 202 32.22 -20.95 12.81
N TYR A 203 32.45 -19.66 13.02
CA TYR A 203 32.70 -19.12 14.35
C TYR A 203 31.44 -19.24 15.21
N LYS A 204 31.56 -19.78 16.44
CA LYS A 204 30.42 -20.01 17.33
C LYS A 204 29.71 -18.72 17.75
N ASN A 205 30.45 -17.63 17.89
CA ASN A 205 29.94 -16.33 18.36
C ASN A 205 29.67 -15.34 17.21
N LEU A 206 29.57 -15.83 15.96
CA LEU A 206 29.30 -15.02 14.78
C LEU A 206 27.91 -15.30 14.25
N GLU A 207 27.08 -14.25 14.21
CA GLU A 207 25.86 -14.25 13.45
C GLU A 207 25.94 -13.21 12.33
N VAL A 208 25.55 -13.62 11.13
CA VAL A 208 25.46 -12.72 9.97
C VAL A 208 24.06 -12.85 9.39
N ARG A 209 23.39 -11.72 9.21
CA ARG A 209 22.04 -11.65 8.65
C ARG A 209 21.99 -10.62 7.52
N ALA A 210 21.09 -10.84 6.58
CA ALA A 210 20.74 -9.89 5.54
C ALA A 210 19.43 -9.19 5.86
N PRO A 211 19.32 -7.88 5.59
CA PRO A 211 18.03 -7.21 5.61
C PRO A 211 17.07 -7.91 4.65
N ASP A 212 15.80 -7.86 5.01
CA ASP A 212 14.69 -8.40 4.24
C ASP A 212 14.45 -7.56 2.96
N LEU A 213 13.87 -8.19 1.92
CA LEU A 213 13.67 -7.58 0.59
C LEU A 213 12.88 -6.26 0.70
N GLY A 214 13.47 -5.16 0.24
CA GLY A 214 12.86 -3.81 0.27
C GLY A 214 13.33 -2.90 1.41
N LEU A 215 14.03 -3.43 2.43
CA LEU A 215 14.64 -2.60 3.47
C LEU A 215 16.03 -2.14 3.05
N LYS A 216 16.17 -0.84 2.72
CA LYS A 216 17.49 -0.23 2.59
C LYS A 216 18.14 -0.18 3.97
N LEU A 217 19.34 -0.77 4.08
CA LEU A 217 20.16 -0.55 5.28
C LEU A 217 20.39 0.94 5.43
N PRO A 218 20.14 1.53 6.63
CA PRO A 218 20.61 2.87 6.91
C PRO A 218 22.14 2.90 6.77
N ASN A 219 22.69 4.10 6.66
CA ASN A 219 24.13 4.35 6.65
C ASN A 219 24.87 3.45 7.65
N SER A 220 26.08 3.03 7.28
CA SER A 220 26.85 2.06 8.04
C SER A 220 27.03 2.46 9.51
N MET A 221 26.76 1.53 10.43
CA MET A 221 26.73 1.76 11.87
C MET A 221 27.50 0.69 12.63
N VAL A 222 28.18 1.09 13.70
CA VAL A 222 28.90 0.19 14.62
C VAL A 222 28.49 0.51 16.05
N ILE A 223 28.05 -0.50 16.81
CA ILE A 223 27.74 -0.39 18.24
C ILE A 223 28.65 -1.36 18.99
N ARG A 224 29.31 -0.87 20.04
CA ARG A 224 30.17 -1.66 20.93
C ARG A 224 29.61 -1.66 22.35
N ASP A 225 29.33 -2.86 22.86
CA ASP A 225 28.94 -3.14 24.26
C ASP A 225 27.82 -2.24 24.82
N GLU A 226 26.95 -1.70 23.96
CA GLU A 226 25.97 -0.65 24.31
C GLU A 226 26.57 0.58 25.02
N ALA A 227 27.88 0.81 24.85
CA ALA A 227 28.63 1.90 25.49
C ALA A 227 28.94 3.04 24.51
N GLU A 228 29.13 2.73 23.24
CA GLU A 228 29.44 3.71 22.19
C GLU A 228 28.89 3.27 20.83
N VAL A 229 28.59 4.26 19.98
CA VAL A 229 28.10 4.07 18.61
C VAL A 229 28.87 4.96 17.63
N ALA A 230 29.13 4.43 16.43
CA ALA A 230 29.73 5.15 15.31
C ALA A 230 28.86 5.01 14.06
N PHE A 231 28.64 6.12 13.34
CA PHE A 231 27.91 6.20 12.07
C PHE A 231 28.83 6.68 10.99
N ILE A 232 28.95 5.93 9.90
CA ILE A 232 29.73 6.31 8.73
C ILE A 232 28.76 6.93 7.72
N ILE A 233 28.93 8.22 7.48
CA ILE A 233 28.13 9.05 6.59
C ILE A 233 28.94 9.24 5.31
N ASN A 234 28.45 8.67 4.22
CA ASN A 234 29.06 8.81 2.91
C ASN A 234 28.51 10.06 2.22
N SER A 235 29.35 11.09 2.08
CA SER A 235 29.05 12.29 1.30
C SER A 235 29.43 12.06 -0.17
N ASN A 236 28.43 12.09 -1.05
CA ASN A 236 28.48 12.05 -2.53
C ASN A 236 28.45 10.69 -3.24
N GLU A 237 27.33 10.44 -3.93
CA GLU A 237 27.17 9.44 -5.01
C GLU A 237 27.76 9.91 -6.36
N ASN A 238 28.20 11.17 -6.49
CA ASN A 238 28.46 11.82 -7.80
C ASN A 238 29.94 12.09 -8.17
N HIS A 239 30.92 11.81 -7.32
CA HIS A 239 32.35 12.03 -7.65
C HIS A 239 33.27 10.93 -7.09
N PRO A 240 33.71 9.96 -7.91
CA PRO A 240 34.52 8.83 -7.45
C PRO A 240 35.92 9.20 -6.93
N ASP A 241 36.49 10.34 -7.33
CA ASP A 241 37.88 10.72 -7.01
C ASP A 241 38.05 11.56 -5.73
N LYS A 242 36.98 11.95 -5.04
CA LYS A 242 37.04 12.70 -3.77
C LYS A 242 36.02 12.18 -2.75
N GLN A 243 36.23 10.96 -2.28
CA GLN A 243 35.44 10.39 -1.18
C GLN A 243 35.88 10.97 0.16
N HIS A 244 35.18 12.00 0.63
CA HIS A 244 35.26 12.44 2.02
C HIS A 244 34.24 11.65 2.84
N ASN A 245 34.67 10.52 3.39
CA ASN A 245 33.87 9.79 4.38
C ASN A 245 33.91 10.57 5.70
N THR A 246 32.76 10.71 6.34
CA THR A 246 32.65 11.34 7.66
C THR A 246 32.08 10.31 8.63
N CYS A 247 32.65 10.19 9.83
CA CYS A 247 32.11 9.33 10.88
C CYS A 247 31.67 10.16 12.07
N LEU A 248 30.42 9.98 12.51
CA LEU A 248 29.92 10.50 13.78
C LEU A 248 30.07 9.43 14.86
N TRP A 249 30.87 9.69 15.88
CA TRP A 249 31.02 8.81 17.06
C TRP A 249 30.45 9.47 18.31
N THR A 250 29.80 8.69 19.18
CA THR A 250 29.33 9.15 20.49
C THR A 250 29.27 8.05 21.53
N ASN A 251 29.48 8.41 22.80
CA ASN A 251 29.25 7.59 23.97
C ASN A 251 28.05 8.08 24.82
N CYS A 252 27.18 8.91 24.23
CA CYS A 252 25.96 9.37 24.90
C CYS A 252 24.99 8.19 25.09
N LYS A 253 24.80 7.76 26.34
CA LYS A 253 24.00 6.57 26.70
C LYS A 253 22.61 6.57 26.06
N THR A 254 21.90 7.70 26.08
CA THR A 254 20.55 7.81 25.50
C THR A 254 20.55 7.53 23.99
N LEU A 255 21.54 8.05 23.26
CA LEU A 255 21.65 7.81 21.83
C LEU A 255 22.08 6.37 21.55
N VAL A 256 23.05 5.86 22.31
CA VAL A 256 23.49 4.47 22.15
C VAL A 256 22.32 3.50 22.36
N GLN A 257 21.50 3.70 23.39
CA GLN A 257 20.28 2.90 23.63
C GLN A 257 19.25 3.04 22.49
N SER A 258 19.03 4.26 22.00
CA SER A 258 18.09 4.52 20.90
C SER A 258 18.51 3.78 19.63
N PHE A 259 19.79 3.85 19.27
CA PHE A 259 20.31 3.21 18.07
C PHE A 259 20.53 1.70 18.22
N ASN A 260 20.78 1.22 19.44
CA ASN A 260 20.72 -0.20 19.74
C ASN A 260 19.31 -0.75 19.49
N SER A 261 18.26 -0.01 19.87
CA SER A 261 16.87 -0.39 19.58
C SER A 261 16.60 -0.46 18.06
N VAL A 262 17.14 0.49 17.30
CA VAL A 262 17.07 0.47 15.82
C VAL A 262 17.79 -0.75 15.24
N PHE A 263 18.96 -1.08 15.76
CA PHE A 263 19.70 -2.27 15.37
C PHE A 263 18.90 -3.54 15.67
N GLU A 264 18.39 -3.71 16.88
CA GLU A 264 17.63 -4.89 17.29
C GLU A 264 16.37 -5.07 16.44
N ASN A 265 15.62 -4.01 16.15
CA ASN A 265 14.45 -4.10 15.26
C ASN A 265 14.83 -4.58 13.85
N SER A 266 15.94 -4.06 13.32
CA SER A 266 16.47 -4.48 12.01
C SER A 266 16.99 -5.92 12.05
N TRP A 267 17.58 -6.34 13.18
CA TRP A 267 18.14 -7.66 13.39
C TRP A 267 17.06 -8.76 13.48
N HIS A 268 15.95 -8.48 14.16
CA HIS A 268 14.84 -9.42 14.32
C HIS A 268 14.04 -9.63 13.02
N SER A 269 13.99 -8.62 12.16
CA SER A 269 13.36 -8.70 10.83
C SER A 269 14.28 -9.27 9.75
N ALA A 270 15.58 -9.39 10.02
CA ALA A 270 16.58 -9.85 9.06
C ALA A 270 16.57 -11.38 8.85
N VAL A 271 16.93 -11.80 7.64
CA VAL A 271 17.03 -13.20 7.22
C VAL A 271 18.46 -13.70 7.40
N GLU A 272 18.64 -14.97 7.76
CA GLU A 272 19.97 -15.58 7.81
C GLU A 272 20.68 -15.45 6.46
N ILE A 273 21.94 -15.00 6.49
CA ILE A 273 22.76 -14.70 5.31
C ILE A 273 22.88 -15.92 4.36
N GLN A 274 22.82 -17.13 4.90
CA GLN A 274 22.93 -18.38 4.12
C GLN A 274 21.67 -18.63 3.28
N LYS A 275 20.48 -18.38 3.86
CA LYS A 275 19.21 -18.47 3.14
C LYS A 275 19.22 -17.44 2.01
N ARG A 276 19.61 -16.20 2.31
CA ARG A 276 19.77 -15.12 1.31
C ARG A 276 20.74 -15.49 0.17
N ALA A 277 21.87 -16.11 0.48
CA ALA A 277 22.83 -16.55 -0.52
C ALA A 277 22.25 -17.64 -1.46
N ILE A 278 21.40 -18.54 -0.93
CA ILE A 278 20.69 -19.54 -1.73
C ILE A 278 19.66 -18.87 -2.65
N GLU A 279 18.92 -17.87 -2.16
CA GLU A 279 17.96 -17.10 -2.96
C GLU A 279 18.62 -16.45 -4.17
N ILE A 280 19.75 -15.77 -3.95
CA ILE A 280 20.52 -15.09 -5.01
C ILE A 280 21.06 -16.10 -6.03
N LYS A 281 21.59 -17.25 -5.57
CA LYS A 281 22.15 -18.29 -6.45
C LYS A 281 21.07 -19.02 -7.27
N THR A 282 19.89 -19.21 -6.71
CA THR A 282 18.79 -19.96 -7.35
C THR A 282 17.80 -19.07 -8.12
N GLY A 283 17.85 -17.75 -7.90
CA GLY A 283 16.91 -16.79 -8.47
C GLY A 283 15.48 -16.94 -7.93
N ARG A 284 15.28 -17.71 -6.86
CA ARG A 284 13.99 -17.96 -6.22
C ARG A 284 14.07 -17.53 -4.76
N PRO A 285 13.30 -16.53 -4.31
CA PRO A 285 13.19 -16.22 -2.88
C PRO A 285 12.70 -17.46 -2.13
N THR A 286 13.17 -17.65 -0.89
CA THR A 286 12.54 -18.65 -0.01
C THR A 286 11.15 -18.15 0.33
N ALA A 287 10.13 -18.99 0.12
CA ALA A 287 8.74 -18.68 0.42
C ALA A 287 8.61 -18.09 1.84
N LYS A 288 8.26 -16.82 1.91
CA LYS A 288 8.11 -16.01 3.10
C LYS A 288 6.64 -15.77 3.34
N THR A 289 6.20 -16.04 4.56
CA THR A 289 4.85 -15.72 5.03
C THR A 289 4.98 -14.97 6.34
N CYS A 290 4.49 -13.74 6.40
CA CYS A 290 4.61 -12.89 7.58
C CYS A 290 3.45 -11.91 7.73
N VAL A 291 3.34 -11.32 8.92
CA VAL A 291 2.46 -10.18 9.17
C VAL A 291 3.33 -8.93 9.28
N ILE A 292 3.13 -7.98 8.37
CA ILE A 292 3.79 -6.67 8.41
C ILE A 292 2.96 -5.78 9.32
N VAL A 293 3.46 -5.56 10.54
CA VAL A 293 2.72 -4.84 11.59
C VAL A 293 2.58 -3.34 11.26
N GLU A 294 3.67 -2.71 10.82
CA GLU A 294 3.71 -1.26 10.59
C GLU A 294 3.11 -0.88 9.23
N ALA A 295 2.10 -0.01 9.26
CA ALA A 295 1.33 0.42 8.08
C ALA A 295 2.18 1.00 6.94
N LYS A 296 3.18 1.83 7.28
CA LYS A 296 4.01 2.49 6.27
C LYS A 296 4.88 1.48 5.54
N ILE A 297 5.53 0.58 6.28
CA ILE A 297 6.34 -0.51 5.72
C ILE A 297 5.47 -1.41 4.84
N ALA A 298 4.28 -1.79 5.32
CA ALA A 298 3.35 -2.63 4.55
C ALA A 298 2.91 -1.95 3.24
N LYS A 299 2.59 -0.66 3.29
CA LYS A 299 2.21 0.12 2.10
C LYS A 299 3.36 0.24 1.10
N ASP A 300 4.55 0.63 1.56
CA ASP A 300 5.72 0.81 0.68
C ASP A 300 6.07 -0.51 -0.03
N HIS A 301 6.05 -1.63 0.70
CA HIS A 301 6.27 -2.97 0.17
C HIS A 301 5.17 -3.41 -0.81
N TYR A 302 3.91 -3.14 -0.49
CA TYR A 302 2.77 -3.41 -1.39
C TYR A 302 2.85 -2.62 -2.70
N ASP A 303 3.13 -1.31 -2.61
CA ASP A 303 3.23 -0.42 -3.76
C ASP A 303 4.42 -0.78 -4.67
N GLU A 304 5.55 -1.22 -4.09
CA GLU A 304 6.69 -1.74 -4.86
C GLU A 304 6.35 -3.02 -5.60
N THR A 305 5.68 -3.96 -4.93
CA THR A 305 5.29 -5.25 -5.52
C THR A 305 4.25 -5.07 -6.63
N LEU A 306 3.29 -4.15 -6.46
CA LEU A 306 2.36 -3.78 -7.51
C LEU A 306 3.06 -3.21 -8.75
N ARG A 307 4.08 -2.36 -8.56
CA ARG A 307 4.87 -1.80 -9.68
C ARG A 307 5.70 -2.85 -10.43
N GLY A 308 6.02 -3.98 -9.79
CA GLY A 308 6.77 -5.07 -10.39
C GLY A 308 5.93 -6.13 -11.11
N ALA A 309 4.59 -5.97 -11.14
CA ALA A 309 3.68 -6.94 -11.73
C ALA A 309 3.87 -7.08 -13.26
N LYS A 310 3.78 -8.30 -13.78
CA LYS A 310 4.06 -8.63 -15.19
C LYS A 310 2.89 -9.25 -15.94
N ARG A 311 1.94 -9.89 -15.25
CA ARG A 311 0.87 -10.69 -15.87
C ARG A 311 -0.51 -10.26 -15.44
N LYS A 312 -0.82 -10.36 -14.14
CA LYS A 312 -2.19 -10.25 -13.64
C LYS A 312 -2.23 -9.78 -12.19
N ILE A 313 -3.11 -8.84 -11.91
CA ILE A 313 -3.41 -8.35 -10.56
C ILE A 313 -4.90 -8.57 -10.31
N ILE A 314 -5.24 -9.15 -9.16
CA ILE A 314 -6.62 -9.25 -8.68
C ILE A 314 -6.71 -8.54 -7.34
N ILE A 315 -7.49 -7.46 -7.27
CA ILE A 315 -7.72 -6.66 -6.06
C ILE A 315 -9.15 -6.87 -5.60
N MET A 316 -9.31 -7.28 -4.35
CA MET A 316 -10.56 -7.32 -3.61
C MET A 316 -10.47 -6.29 -2.49
N THR A 317 -11.37 -5.30 -2.47
CA THR A 317 -11.26 -4.19 -1.51
C THR A 317 -12.62 -3.69 -1.03
N SER A 318 -12.62 -2.85 0.01
CA SER A 318 -13.84 -2.25 0.57
C SER A 318 -14.32 -1.05 -0.25
N SER A 319 -15.49 -0.51 0.09
CA SER A 319 -16.02 0.68 -0.57
C SER A 319 -15.06 1.88 -0.50
N ASN A 320 -14.46 2.09 0.67
CA ASN A 320 -13.47 3.14 0.91
C ASN A 320 -12.13 2.81 0.25
N GLY A 321 -11.74 1.54 0.21
CA GLY A 321 -10.55 1.09 -0.51
C GLY A 321 -10.63 1.36 -2.01
N LEU A 322 -11.82 1.25 -2.61
CA LEU A 322 -12.04 1.62 -4.02
C LEU A 322 -11.82 3.13 -4.26
N ILE A 323 -12.25 3.99 -3.33
CA ILE A 323 -12.00 5.44 -3.38
C ILE A 323 -10.49 5.71 -3.26
N ALA A 324 -9.80 5.05 -2.33
CA ALA A 324 -8.36 5.19 -2.16
C ALA A 324 -7.56 4.73 -3.40
N LEU A 325 -8.01 3.65 -4.08
CA LEU A 325 -7.44 3.19 -5.35
C LEU A 325 -7.57 4.22 -6.46
N LYS A 326 -8.68 4.98 -6.49
CA LYS A 326 -8.83 6.10 -7.42
C LYS A 326 -7.85 7.22 -7.11
N GLU A 327 -7.54 7.52 -5.85
CA GLU A 327 -6.58 8.59 -5.51
C GLU A 327 -5.13 8.22 -5.83
N SER A 328 -4.81 6.92 -5.79
CA SER A 328 -3.51 6.35 -6.17
C SER A 328 -3.37 6.11 -7.69
N LEU A 329 -4.15 6.83 -8.51
CA LEU A 329 -4.15 6.78 -9.98
C LEU A 329 -2.78 7.02 -10.65
N PRO A 330 -1.93 7.96 -10.20
CA PRO A 330 -0.69 8.29 -10.94
C PRO A 330 0.36 7.17 -10.99
N PRO A 331 0.63 6.42 -9.89
CA PRO A 331 1.52 5.24 -9.92
C PRO A 331 1.03 4.08 -10.80
N LEU A 332 -0.28 3.80 -10.81
CA LEU A 332 -0.84 2.60 -11.44
C LEU A 332 -1.04 2.72 -12.96
N LYS A 333 -1.08 3.94 -13.52
CA LYS A 333 -1.15 4.15 -14.98
C LYS A 333 0.01 3.51 -15.74
N LYS A 334 1.17 3.33 -15.10
CA LYS A 334 2.34 2.69 -15.72
C LYS A 334 2.07 1.23 -16.09
N LEU A 335 1.23 0.52 -15.33
CA LEU A 335 0.84 -0.88 -15.57
C LEU A 335 0.05 -1.06 -16.88
N VAL A 336 -0.64 -0.01 -17.34
CA VAL A 336 -1.37 0.00 -18.62
C VAL A 336 -0.40 -0.07 -19.81
N ALA A 337 0.80 0.49 -19.68
CA ALA A 337 1.83 0.43 -20.72
C ALA A 337 2.50 -0.95 -20.83
N GLU A 338 2.41 -1.77 -19.78
CA GLU A 338 3.12 -3.05 -19.65
C GLU A 338 2.24 -4.30 -19.91
N ALA A 339 1.00 -4.10 -20.40
CA ALA A 339 0.04 -5.18 -20.74
C ALA A 339 -0.37 -6.09 -19.56
N VAL A 340 -0.39 -5.57 -18.33
CA VAL A 340 -0.82 -6.30 -17.12
C VAL A 340 -2.35 -6.33 -17.00
N LEU A 341 -2.95 -7.51 -16.77
CA LEU A 341 -4.40 -7.66 -16.58
C LEU A 341 -4.81 -7.31 -15.15
N VAL A 342 -5.60 -6.26 -14.95
CA VAL A 342 -6.03 -5.82 -13.61
C VAL A 342 -7.54 -6.02 -13.44
N ASN A 343 -7.90 -6.78 -12.41
CA ASN A 343 -9.28 -7.08 -12.02
C ASN A 343 -9.53 -6.53 -10.61
N ILE A 344 -10.49 -5.61 -10.46
CA ILE A 344 -10.82 -4.96 -9.19
C ILE A 344 -12.25 -5.34 -8.79
N MET A 345 -12.43 -5.90 -7.61
CA MET A 345 -13.74 -6.19 -7.04
C MET A 345 -13.92 -5.47 -5.71
N ALA A 346 -15.03 -4.75 -5.58
CA ALA A 346 -15.38 -4.03 -4.36
C ALA A 346 -16.89 -3.89 -4.23
N PRO A 347 -17.42 -3.63 -3.03
CA PRO A 347 -18.79 -3.15 -2.87
C PRO A 347 -18.90 -1.78 -3.53
N ILE A 348 -19.64 -1.74 -4.63
CA ILE A 348 -19.94 -0.50 -5.36
C ILE A 348 -21.23 0.07 -4.78
N VAL A 349 -21.13 1.27 -4.23
CA VAL A 349 -22.19 2.07 -3.61
C VAL A 349 -22.17 3.48 -4.20
N ASN A 350 -23.16 4.31 -3.91
CA ASN A 350 -23.25 5.66 -4.48
C ASN A 350 -22.00 6.51 -4.17
N GLU A 351 -21.46 6.37 -2.97
CA GLU A 351 -20.34 7.15 -2.46
C GLU A 351 -19.02 6.88 -3.21
N ASN A 352 -18.86 5.68 -3.78
CA ASN A 352 -17.64 5.30 -4.51
C ASN A 352 -17.84 5.08 -6.01
N LEU A 353 -19.01 5.43 -6.54
CA LEU A 353 -19.35 5.22 -7.95
C LEU A 353 -18.41 5.95 -8.91
N ASP A 354 -18.03 7.20 -8.60
CA ASP A 354 -17.06 7.96 -9.40
C ASP A 354 -15.68 7.27 -9.45
N ALA A 355 -15.27 6.63 -8.34
CA ALA A 355 -14.06 5.83 -8.30
C ALA A 355 -14.16 4.59 -9.18
N ALA A 356 -15.25 3.83 -9.05
CA ALA A 356 -15.52 2.68 -9.91
C ALA A 356 -15.48 3.07 -11.40
N GLN A 357 -16.18 4.14 -11.80
CA GLN A 357 -16.25 4.59 -13.20
C GLN A 357 -14.90 5.03 -13.75
N LYS A 358 -14.07 5.74 -12.97
CA LYS A 358 -12.74 6.17 -13.40
C LYS A 358 -11.79 4.98 -13.58
N LEU A 359 -11.86 4.01 -12.68
CA LEU A 359 -11.05 2.78 -12.74
C LEU A 359 -11.48 1.89 -13.91
N MET A 360 -12.79 1.80 -14.19
CA MET A 360 -13.36 1.03 -15.31
C MET A 360 -12.87 1.46 -16.70
N LYS A 361 -12.36 2.68 -16.85
CA LYS A 361 -11.76 3.15 -18.11
C LYS A 361 -10.46 2.42 -18.46
N TYR A 362 -9.79 1.85 -17.47
CA TYR A 362 -8.47 1.22 -17.63
C TYR A 362 -8.49 -0.26 -17.26
N TRP A 363 -9.32 -0.65 -16.29
CA TRP A 363 -9.28 -1.97 -15.67
C TRP A 363 -10.69 -2.55 -15.54
N ALA A 364 -10.78 -3.88 -15.40
CA ALA A 364 -12.07 -4.50 -15.17
C ALA A 364 -12.47 -4.26 -13.71
N VAL A 365 -13.68 -3.74 -13.47
CA VAL A 365 -14.23 -3.53 -12.13
C VAL A 365 -15.55 -4.30 -11.99
N ARG A 366 -15.72 -5.05 -10.89
CA ARG A 366 -16.93 -5.82 -10.59
C ARG A 366 -17.44 -5.53 -9.18
N HIS A 367 -18.76 -5.63 -9.01
CA HIS A 367 -19.39 -5.48 -7.70
C HIS A 367 -19.31 -6.79 -6.90
N ILE A 368 -19.00 -6.70 -5.61
CA ILE A 368 -19.11 -7.78 -4.62
C ILE A 368 -19.78 -7.30 -3.32
N PRO A 369 -20.46 -8.17 -2.56
CA PRO A 369 -21.00 -7.85 -1.23
C PRO A 369 -19.98 -7.31 -0.23
N GLU A 370 -20.43 -6.56 0.79
CA GLU A 370 -19.57 -5.93 1.82
C GLU A 370 -18.87 -6.94 2.77
N ALA A 371 -19.25 -8.22 2.73
CA ALA A 371 -18.75 -9.25 3.65
C ALA A 371 -17.30 -9.73 3.39
N TYR A 372 -16.66 -9.30 2.31
CA TYR A 372 -15.32 -9.81 1.93
C TYR A 372 -14.18 -8.99 2.53
N LEU A 373 -13.17 -9.67 3.09
CA LEU A 373 -11.91 -9.06 3.53
C LEU A 373 -11.11 -8.52 2.35
N GLY A 374 -10.44 -7.37 2.52
CA GLY A 374 -9.53 -6.83 1.53
C GLY A 374 -8.37 -7.81 1.25
N ALA A 375 -8.12 -8.11 -0.02
CA ALA A 375 -7.03 -8.97 -0.44
C ALA A 375 -6.55 -8.61 -1.85
N THR A 376 -5.25 -8.78 -2.11
CA THR A 376 -4.67 -8.57 -3.44
C THR A 376 -3.78 -9.76 -3.80
N SER A 377 -3.96 -10.30 -5.01
CA SER A 377 -3.05 -11.26 -5.61
C SER A 377 -2.32 -10.63 -6.80
N ILE A 378 -1.02 -10.86 -6.90
CA ILE A 378 -0.15 -10.32 -7.95
C ILE A 378 0.61 -11.50 -8.59
N ASP A 379 0.38 -11.70 -9.88
CA ASP A 379 0.97 -12.71 -10.76
C ASP A 379 0.86 -14.17 -10.29
N GLY A 380 0.07 -14.45 -9.25
CA GLY A 380 0.03 -15.76 -8.58
C GLY A 380 1.29 -16.04 -7.76
N GLN A 381 2.15 -15.04 -7.60
CA GLN A 381 3.41 -15.12 -6.86
C GLN A 381 3.31 -14.43 -5.50
N TYR A 382 2.55 -13.34 -5.41
CA TYR A 382 2.41 -12.57 -4.18
C TYR A 382 0.94 -12.49 -3.76
N PHE A 383 0.70 -12.60 -2.47
CA PHE A 383 -0.63 -12.44 -1.89
C PHE A 383 -0.57 -11.55 -0.65
N TYR A 384 -1.50 -10.59 -0.61
CA TYR A 384 -1.70 -9.66 0.48
C TYR A 384 -3.13 -9.80 1.01
N GLN A 385 -3.28 -9.76 2.33
CA GLN A 385 -4.58 -9.65 2.98
C GLN A 385 -4.55 -8.54 4.04
N PHE A 386 -5.56 -7.69 3.99
CA PHE A 386 -5.68 -6.47 4.78
C PHE A 386 -6.79 -6.61 5.81
N LYS A 387 -6.69 -5.88 6.93
CA LYS A 387 -7.83 -5.71 7.82
C LYS A 387 -8.81 -4.73 7.19
N ASN A 388 -10.06 -5.14 7.00
CA ASN A 388 -11.10 -4.18 6.64
C ASN A 388 -11.34 -3.27 7.86
N PRO A 389 -11.14 -1.95 7.76
CA PRO A 389 -11.58 -1.05 8.81
C PRO A 389 -13.10 -1.12 8.93
N GLU A 390 -13.63 -1.14 10.15
CA GLU A 390 -15.07 -1.06 10.38
C GLU A 390 -15.60 0.23 9.75
N SER A 391 -16.73 0.14 9.03
CA SER A 391 -17.37 1.27 8.33
C SER A 391 -17.82 2.44 9.22
N ARG A 392 -17.54 2.38 10.53
CA ARG A 392 -17.93 3.35 11.56
C ARG A 392 -16.80 4.22 12.11
N SER A 393 -15.54 4.02 11.73
CA SER A 393 -14.48 4.91 12.20
C SER A 393 -14.41 6.18 11.34
N SER A 394 -14.70 7.33 11.94
CA SER A 394 -14.49 8.67 11.37
C SER A 394 -13.00 9.02 11.15
N ASP A 395 -12.09 8.07 11.36
CA ASP A 395 -10.65 8.26 11.21
C ASP A 395 -10.27 8.22 9.73
N SER A 396 -9.90 9.39 9.22
CA SER A 396 -9.53 9.66 7.83
C SER A 396 -8.11 9.20 7.45
N ASN A 397 -7.44 8.39 8.27
CA ASN A 397 -6.05 7.98 8.00
C ASN A 397 -6.00 6.74 7.08
N PRO A 398 -5.67 6.89 5.78
CA PRO A 398 -5.64 5.77 4.83
C PRO A 398 -4.54 4.75 5.13
N LEU A 399 -3.54 5.08 5.96
CA LEU A 399 -2.48 4.15 6.34
C LEU A 399 -2.97 3.04 7.26
N ARG A 400 -4.02 3.26 8.06
CA ARG A 400 -4.55 2.23 8.98
C ARG A 400 -5.00 0.95 8.27
N TYR A 401 -5.41 1.07 7.00
CA TYR A 401 -5.74 -0.07 6.16
C TYR A 401 -4.59 -1.08 6.03
N PHE A 402 -3.34 -0.61 6.09
CA PHE A 402 -2.14 -1.42 5.93
C PHE A 402 -1.58 -1.96 7.26
N GLU A 403 -2.16 -1.63 8.41
CA GLU A 403 -1.72 -2.17 9.70
C GLU A 403 -1.97 -3.68 9.78
N ASN A 404 -0.96 -4.43 10.24
CA ASN A 404 -1.02 -5.89 10.36
C ASN A 404 -1.37 -6.58 9.03
N THR A 405 -0.78 -6.12 7.92
CA THR A 405 -0.99 -6.72 6.60
C THR A 405 -0.37 -8.12 6.57
N PHE A 406 -1.16 -9.13 6.25
CA PHE A 406 -0.64 -10.46 5.96
C PHE A 406 -0.04 -10.45 4.55
N TYR A 407 1.19 -10.96 4.43
CA TYR A 407 1.92 -11.08 3.17
C TYR A 407 2.46 -12.49 3.02
N THR A 408 2.41 -13.00 1.79
CA THR A 408 3.12 -14.22 1.41
C THR A 408 3.58 -14.20 -0.04
N ASP A 409 4.77 -14.75 -0.28
CA ASP A 409 5.28 -15.12 -1.61
C ASP A 409 5.48 -16.63 -1.79
N ASP A 410 4.88 -17.42 -0.89
CA ASP A 410 4.79 -18.86 -1.09
C ASP A 410 3.96 -19.14 -2.35
N ALA A 411 4.62 -19.61 -3.41
CA ALA A 411 3.99 -19.77 -4.71
C ALA A 411 2.80 -20.74 -4.67
N GLU A 412 2.83 -21.79 -3.84
CA GLU A 412 1.72 -22.74 -3.73
C GLU A 412 0.51 -22.08 -3.07
N TYR A 413 0.73 -21.37 -1.96
CA TYR A 413 -0.31 -20.64 -1.25
C TYR A 413 -0.86 -19.47 -2.08
N ALA A 414 0.01 -18.65 -2.66
CA ALA A 414 -0.35 -17.51 -3.50
C ALA A 414 -1.16 -17.95 -4.72
N THR A 415 -0.81 -19.07 -5.35
CA THR A 415 -1.59 -19.66 -6.45
C THR A 415 -2.96 -20.12 -5.99
N LYS A 416 -3.07 -20.82 -4.85
CA LYS A 416 -4.37 -21.23 -4.27
C LYS A 416 -5.26 -20.02 -3.97
N MET A 417 -4.67 -18.95 -3.43
CA MET A 417 -5.40 -17.70 -3.16
C MET A 417 -5.81 -16.97 -4.44
N GLU A 418 -4.96 -16.94 -5.49
CA GLU A 418 -5.35 -16.39 -6.80
C GLU A 418 -6.53 -17.16 -7.39
N GLN A 419 -6.54 -18.49 -7.27
CA GLN A 419 -7.67 -19.33 -7.70
C GLN A 419 -8.94 -19.00 -6.93
N MET A 420 -8.85 -18.85 -5.60
CA MET A 420 -9.96 -18.43 -4.75
C MET A 420 -10.51 -17.06 -5.21
N LEU A 421 -9.64 -16.06 -5.38
CA LEU A 421 -10.04 -14.74 -5.85
C LEU A 421 -10.59 -14.77 -7.27
N SER A 422 -10.05 -15.62 -8.16
CA SER A 422 -10.55 -15.78 -9.52
C SER A 422 -11.94 -16.43 -9.54
N ASN A 423 -12.23 -17.35 -8.63
CA ASN A 423 -13.58 -17.91 -8.47
C ASN A 423 -14.57 -16.84 -7.99
N ILE A 424 -14.18 -16.03 -7.00
CA ILE A 424 -15.01 -14.89 -6.56
C ILE A 424 -15.22 -13.92 -7.72
N TRP A 425 -14.17 -13.57 -8.46
CA TRP A 425 -14.23 -12.70 -9.64
C TRP A 425 -15.18 -13.23 -10.72
N ASN A 426 -15.08 -14.50 -11.07
CA ASN A 426 -15.90 -15.11 -12.12
C ASN A 426 -17.39 -15.14 -11.75
N ASN A 427 -17.69 -15.25 -10.45
CA ASN A 427 -19.04 -15.17 -9.91
C ASN A 427 -19.48 -13.71 -9.64
N ALA A 428 -18.55 -12.77 -9.54
CA ALA A 428 -18.81 -11.35 -9.38
C ALA A 428 -19.39 -10.77 -10.67
N GLN A 429 -20.25 -9.76 -10.52
CA GLN A 429 -21.04 -9.23 -11.62
C GLN A 429 -20.44 -7.90 -12.10
N PRO A 430 -20.30 -7.69 -13.43
CA PRO A 430 -20.04 -6.34 -13.93
C PRO A 430 -21.18 -5.42 -13.51
N PRO A 431 -20.92 -4.16 -13.12
CA PRO A 431 -21.99 -3.21 -12.77
C PRO A 431 -22.98 -3.12 -13.94
N SER A 432 -24.27 -3.21 -13.65
CA SER A 432 -25.27 -3.38 -14.70
C SER A 432 -25.18 -2.23 -15.73
N LEU A 433 -25.18 -2.58 -17.02
CA LEU A 433 -25.23 -1.61 -18.11
C LEU A 433 -26.47 -0.70 -18.06
N VAL A 434 -27.51 -1.09 -17.31
CA VAL A 434 -28.72 -0.30 -17.07
C VAL A 434 -28.47 0.80 -16.02
N ALA A 435 -27.64 0.54 -14.99
CA ALA A 435 -27.15 1.55 -14.06
C ALA A 435 -26.15 2.52 -14.71
N LEU A 436 -25.40 2.06 -15.72
CA LEU A 436 -24.47 2.90 -16.50
C LEU A 436 -25.18 3.73 -17.59
N LYS A 437 -26.28 3.24 -18.16
CA LYS A 437 -27.02 3.93 -19.24
C LYS A 437 -27.96 5.04 -18.73
N SER A 438 -28.43 4.99 -17.48
CA SER A 438 -29.32 6.04 -16.94
C SER A 438 -28.65 7.41 -16.76
N ILE A 439 -27.31 7.48 -16.88
CA ILE A 439 -26.50 8.69 -16.64
C ILE A 439 -25.80 9.18 -17.94
N ILE A 440 -26.22 8.73 -19.13
CA ILE A 440 -25.71 9.27 -20.41
C ILE A 440 -26.39 10.61 -20.76
N HIS A 441 -27.43 11.02 -20.03
CA HIS A 441 -27.99 12.37 -20.16
C HIS A 441 -27.40 13.30 -19.09
N PRO A 442 -26.89 14.48 -19.48
CA PRO A 442 -26.30 15.42 -18.55
C PRO A 442 -27.44 16.01 -17.70
N ILE A 443 -27.46 15.68 -16.40
CA ILE A 443 -28.40 16.30 -15.46
C ILE A 443 -27.57 17.16 -14.50
N LEU A 444 -27.93 18.45 -14.49
CA LEU A 444 -27.50 19.48 -13.55
C LEU A 444 -27.54 19.00 -12.09
N PRO A 445 -26.78 19.64 -11.17
CA PRO A 445 -26.67 19.20 -9.79
C PRO A 445 -28.00 19.35 -9.06
N LEU A 446 -28.74 18.23 -8.97
CA LEU A 446 -29.80 18.01 -8.01
C LEU A 446 -29.46 16.70 -7.28
N ASP A 447 -29.47 16.82 -5.96
CA ASP A 447 -29.32 15.79 -4.92
C ASP A 447 -29.33 14.33 -5.44
N THR A 448 -28.16 13.69 -5.43
CA THR A 448 -27.90 12.36 -6.04
C THR A 448 -28.79 11.24 -5.50
N SER A 449 -29.39 11.43 -4.32
CA SER A 449 -30.25 10.46 -3.66
C SER A 449 -31.66 10.33 -4.28
N ASP A 450 -32.13 11.30 -5.07
CA ASP A 450 -33.45 11.21 -5.71
C ASP A 450 -33.41 10.44 -7.04
N HIS A 451 -32.22 10.17 -7.59
CA HIS A 451 -32.07 9.50 -8.89
C HIS A 451 -32.46 8.01 -8.85
N ILE A 452 -32.09 7.26 -7.82
CA ILE A 452 -32.44 5.82 -7.69
C ILE A 452 -33.95 5.66 -7.52
N PHE A 453 -34.54 6.45 -6.63
CA PHE A 453 -35.98 6.50 -6.42
C PHE A 453 -36.74 6.82 -7.72
N ASN A 454 -36.31 7.85 -8.47
CA ASN A 454 -36.92 8.23 -9.74
C ASN A 454 -36.74 7.17 -10.84
N GLN A 455 -35.59 6.51 -10.88
CA GLN A 455 -35.31 5.42 -11.83
C GLN A 455 -36.17 4.18 -11.53
N HIS A 456 -36.26 3.79 -10.25
CA HIS A 456 -37.15 2.72 -9.82
C HIS A 456 -38.62 3.07 -10.12
N GLN A 457 -39.06 4.31 -9.90
CA GLN A 457 -40.40 4.75 -10.31
C GLN A 457 -40.65 4.59 -11.82
N ASN A 458 -39.66 4.83 -12.67
CA ASN A 458 -39.81 4.65 -14.11
C ASN A 458 -40.00 3.17 -14.50
N GLU A 459 -39.36 2.23 -13.81
CA GLU A 459 -39.64 0.80 -14.01
C GLU A 459 -41.04 0.42 -13.51
N LEU A 460 -41.51 1.01 -12.40
CA LEU A 460 -42.89 0.77 -11.92
C LEU A 460 -43.96 1.30 -12.88
N LYS A 461 -43.69 2.37 -13.64
CA LYS A 461 -44.60 2.88 -14.69
C LYS A 461 -44.79 1.89 -15.84
N LYS A 462 -43.87 0.93 -16.02
CA LYS A 462 -43.99 -0.12 -17.05
C LYS A 462 -44.91 -1.27 -16.61
N ILE A 463 -45.45 -1.23 -15.39
CA ILE A 463 -46.43 -2.22 -14.94
C ILE A 463 -47.79 -1.92 -15.58
N ALA A 464 -48.32 -2.87 -16.34
CA ALA A 464 -49.62 -2.75 -16.99
C ALA A 464 -50.75 -2.54 -15.97
N GLY A 465 -51.55 -1.49 -16.15
CA GLY A 465 -52.65 -1.12 -15.25
C GLY A 465 -52.22 -0.37 -13.99
N PHE A 466 -50.94 -0.02 -13.86
CA PHE A 466 -50.42 0.79 -12.78
C PHE A 466 -50.21 2.23 -13.26
N ASN A 467 -50.95 3.19 -12.70
CA ASN A 467 -50.84 4.60 -13.08
C ASN A 467 -50.78 5.50 -11.84
N TYR A 468 -49.77 6.35 -11.73
CA TYR A 468 -49.74 7.37 -10.69
C TYR A 468 -50.77 8.48 -11.00
N LEU A 469 -51.66 8.77 -10.05
CA LEU A 469 -52.49 9.98 -10.06
C LEU A 469 -51.72 11.18 -9.52
N VAL A 470 -50.90 10.92 -8.49
CA VAL A 470 -49.92 11.85 -7.92
C VAL A 470 -48.66 11.02 -7.70
N ALA A 471 -47.60 11.37 -8.44
CA ALA A 471 -46.29 10.73 -8.28
C ALA A 471 -45.80 10.89 -6.83
N PRO A 472 -44.96 9.97 -6.32
CA PRO A 472 -44.43 10.11 -4.98
C PRO A 472 -43.68 11.42 -4.81
N GLN A 473 -44.14 12.23 -3.84
CA GLN A 473 -43.58 13.54 -3.51
C GLN A 473 -43.27 13.59 -2.02
N ARG A 474 -42.30 14.44 -1.62
CA ARG A 474 -41.95 14.60 -0.20
C ARG A 474 -43.23 14.93 0.58
N SER A 475 -43.49 14.11 1.60
CA SER A 475 -44.67 14.29 2.43
C SER A 475 -44.48 15.53 3.32
N PRO A 476 -45.55 16.27 3.62
CA PRO A 476 -45.51 17.23 4.73
C PRO A 476 -45.37 16.54 6.10
N LEU A 477 -45.63 15.22 6.16
CA LEU A 477 -45.45 14.42 7.36
C LEU A 477 -43.97 14.08 7.59
N THR A 478 -43.57 14.07 8.85
CA THR A 478 -42.27 13.62 9.34
C THR A 478 -42.21 12.11 9.52
N GLU A 479 -40.99 11.55 9.63
CA GLU A 479 -40.78 10.11 9.90
C GLU A 479 -41.58 9.63 11.12
N LYS A 480 -41.56 10.44 12.18
CA LYS A 480 -42.22 10.17 13.45
C LYS A 480 -43.75 10.24 13.35
N GLU A 481 -44.30 11.15 12.56
CA GLU A 481 -45.77 11.24 12.40
C GLU A 481 -46.34 10.00 11.71
N ILE A 482 -45.64 9.41 10.75
CA ILE A 482 -46.06 8.14 10.13
C ILE A 482 -46.02 6.99 11.17
N GLN A 483 -44.96 6.92 11.97
CA GLN A 483 -44.84 5.94 13.05
C GLN A 483 -45.99 6.09 14.06
N ASP A 484 -46.24 7.31 14.54
CA ASP A 484 -47.33 7.63 15.47
C ASP A 484 -48.71 7.25 14.91
N GLN A 485 -48.94 7.49 13.62
CA GLN A 485 -50.19 7.10 12.96
C GLN A 485 -50.37 5.58 12.92
N ILE A 486 -49.31 4.82 12.63
CA ILE A 486 -49.34 3.35 12.69
C ILE A 486 -49.56 2.88 14.13
N GLU A 487 -48.94 3.54 15.11
CA GLU A 487 -49.08 3.21 16.53
C GLU A 487 -50.51 3.44 17.06
N LYS A 488 -51.18 4.50 16.61
CA LYS A 488 -52.55 4.84 17.02
C LYS A 488 -53.63 4.18 16.16
N ALA A 489 -53.26 3.53 15.05
CA ALA A 489 -54.22 2.94 14.14
C ALA A 489 -55.05 1.81 14.79
N VAL A 490 -56.35 1.82 14.51
CA VAL A 490 -57.30 0.77 14.90
C VAL A 490 -57.66 -0.04 13.67
N ARG A 491 -57.68 -1.36 13.81
CA ARG A 491 -57.96 -2.29 12.72
C ARG A 491 -59.38 -2.10 12.18
N THR A 492 -59.49 -1.85 10.88
CA THR A 492 -60.76 -1.85 10.12
C THR A 492 -60.80 -3.05 9.17
N PRO A 493 -61.48 -4.15 9.49
CA PRO A 493 -61.54 -5.32 8.63
C PRO A 493 -62.21 -5.02 7.28
N ALA A 494 -61.65 -5.56 6.19
CA ALA A 494 -62.24 -5.48 4.87
C ALA A 494 -62.60 -6.89 4.37
N LYS A 495 -63.79 -7.06 3.82
CA LYS A 495 -64.31 -8.32 3.27
C LYS A 495 -64.89 -8.14 1.87
N ASP A 496 -65.67 -7.08 1.66
CA ASP A 496 -66.32 -6.77 0.39
C ASP A 496 -65.46 -5.79 -0.43
N PRO A 497 -64.79 -6.25 -1.49
CA PRO A 497 -64.00 -5.38 -2.37
C PRO A 497 -64.78 -4.24 -3.05
N LYS A 498 -66.11 -4.30 -3.12
CA LYS A 498 -66.93 -3.24 -3.72
C LYS A 498 -67.28 -2.12 -2.74
N LYS A 499 -67.14 -2.33 -1.43
CA LYS A 499 -67.65 -1.42 -0.39
C LYS A 499 -66.61 -1.05 0.65
N ASP A 500 -65.75 -1.99 1.00
CA ASP A 500 -64.86 -1.82 2.14
C ASP A 500 -63.57 -1.11 1.72
N THR A 501 -63.16 -0.14 2.55
CA THR A 501 -61.84 0.48 2.44
C THR A 501 -60.79 -0.45 3.08
N VAL A 502 -59.71 -0.71 2.36
CA VAL A 502 -58.59 -1.52 2.85
C VAL A 502 -57.54 -0.59 3.42
N ARG A 503 -57.05 -0.87 4.63
CA ARG A 503 -55.90 -0.18 5.24
C ARG A 503 -54.84 -1.20 5.63
N LEU A 504 -53.64 -1.06 5.08
CA LEU A 504 -52.49 -1.90 5.40
C LEU A 504 -51.41 -1.05 6.05
N TYR A 505 -50.87 -1.56 7.16
CA TYR A 505 -49.83 -0.94 7.96
C TYR A 505 -48.67 -1.93 8.11
N GLY A 506 -47.45 -1.49 7.88
CA GLY A 506 -46.28 -2.36 8.05
C GLY A 506 -45.10 -1.92 7.19
N ALA A 507 -44.29 -2.89 6.76
CA ALA A 507 -43.13 -2.67 5.92
C ALA A 507 -43.34 -3.28 4.53
N GLN A 508 -42.72 -2.68 3.51
CA GLN A 508 -42.72 -3.22 2.15
C GLN A 508 -41.35 -3.04 1.50
N ALA A 509 -40.91 -4.01 0.72
CA ALA A 509 -39.69 -3.92 -0.07
C ALA A 509 -40.00 -4.19 -1.55
N ASN A 510 -39.42 -3.39 -2.43
CA ASN A 510 -39.68 -3.45 -3.88
C ASN A 510 -38.35 -3.55 -4.64
N ALA A 511 -38.30 -4.40 -5.67
CA ALA A 511 -37.13 -4.53 -6.53
C ALA A 511 -37.47 -5.02 -7.93
N VAL A 512 -36.59 -4.71 -8.88
CA VAL A 512 -36.55 -5.31 -10.21
C VAL A 512 -35.44 -6.36 -10.25
N ILE A 513 -35.80 -7.63 -10.37
CA ILE A 513 -34.85 -8.73 -10.41
C ILE A 513 -34.52 -9.07 -11.86
N TYR A 514 -33.22 -9.19 -12.14
CA TYR A 514 -32.68 -9.58 -13.44
C TYR A 514 -31.97 -10.94 -13.32
N PRO A 515 -32.69 -12.07 -13.39
CA PRO A 515 -32.07 -13.38 -13.35
C PRO A 515 -31.11 -13.58 -14.53
N PRO A 516 -29.98 -14.28 -14.33
CA PRO A 516 -29.11 -14.63 -15.44
C PRO A 516 -29.84 -15.62 -16.34
N LYS A 517 -29.47 -15.61 -17.63
CA LYS A 517 -30.07 -16.50 -18.64
C LYS A 517 -30.00 -17.99 -18.24
N SER A 518 -29.01 -18.38 -17.44
CA SER A 518 -28.84 -19.75 -16.93
C SER A 518 -29.97 -20.23 -16.03
N LEU A 519 -30.70 -19.33 -15.36
CA LEU A 519 -31.84 -19.70 -14.51
C LEU A 519 -33.14 -19.92 -15.30
N ASN A 520 -33.17 -19.61 -16.60
CA ASN A 520 -34.37 -19.70 -17.44
C ASN A 520 -35.59 -19.00 -16.81
N LEU A 521 -35.37 -17.84 -16.18
CA LEU A 521 -36.41 -16.99 -15.60
C LEU A 521 -36.47 -15.66 -16.37
N PRO A 522 -37.67 -15.09 -16.57
CA PRO A 522 -37.80 -13.73 -17.09
C PRO A 522 -37.34 -12.71 -16.04
N ASN A 523 -37.08 -11.47 -16.45
CA ASN A 523 -36.99 -10.37 -15.48
C ASN A 523 -38.35 -10.19 -14.81
N PHE A 524 -38.34 -9.83 -13.54
CA PHE A 524 -39.58 -9.60 -12.80
C PHE A 524 -39.43 -8.50 -11.76
N ILE A 525 -40.52 -7.78 -11.53
CA ILE A 525 -40.66 -6.86 -10.39
C ILE A 525 -41.29 -7.64 -9.25
N ILE A 526 -40.77 -7.49 -8.05
CA ILE A 526 -41.35 -8.09 -6.85
C ILE A 526 -41.65 -7.03 -5.81
N PHE A 527 -42.87 -7.05 -5.29
CA PHE A 527 -43.26 -6.32 -4.09
C PHE A 527 -43.45 -7.31 -2.96
N VAL A 528 -42.78 -7.06 -1.85
CA VAL A 528 -42.76 -7.92 -0.68
C VAL A 528 -43.33 -7.12 0.48
N SER A 529 -44.42 -7.59 1.09
CA SER A 529 -45.10 -6.82 2.14
C SER A 529 -45.25 -7.63 3.42
N HIS A 530 -44.85 -7.01 4.54
CA HIS A 530 -45.03 -7.51 5.90
C HIS A 530 -45.98 -6.58 6.65
N ASN A 531 -47.25 -6.96 6.72
CA ASN A 531 -48.30 -6.19 7.34
C ASN A 531 -48.47 -6.59 8.82
N ASN A 532 -48.71 -5.62 9.68
CA ASN A 532 -48.95 -5.83 11.10
C ASN A 532 -50.43 -6.06 11.43
N GLU A 533 -50.72 -6.40 12.68
CA GLU A 533 -52.05 -6.71 13.20
C GLU A 533 -53.12 -5.63 13.04
N LYS A 534 -52.72 -4.36 12.88
CA LYS A 534 -53.64 -3.22 12.68
C LYS A 534 -54.19 -3.16 11.25
N SER A 535 -53.60 -3.92 10.33
CA SER A 535 -54.04 -4.00 8.95
C SER A 535 -55.41 -4.67 8.82
N SER A 536 -56.18 -4.32 7.79
CA SER A 536 -57.52 -4.87 7.52
C SER A 536 -57.55 -6.40 7.55
N PHE A 537 -56.50 -7.06 7.06
CA PHE A 537 -56.41 -8.52 7.05
C PHE A 537 -55.71 -9.13 8.28
N GLY A 538 -55.20 -8.29 9.19
CA GLY A 538 -54.34 -8.68 10.31
C GLY A 538 -52.88 -8.83 9.86
N ILE A 539 -52.09 -9.58 10.64
CA ILE A 539 -50.72 -9.94 10.27
C ILE A 539 -50.75 -10.74 8.96
N GLU A 540 -50.02 -10.27 7.95
CA GLU A 540 -49.98 -10.86 6.61
C GLU A 540 -48.61 -10.66 5.98
N ASN A 541 -48.03 -11.75 5.50
CA ASN A 541 -46.91 -11.76 4.59
C ASN A 541 -47.41 -11.97 3.17
N SER A 542 -46.97 -11.14 2.22
CA SER A 542 -47.38 -11.30 0.82
C SER A 542 -46.28 -10.93 -0.17
N LEU A 543 -46.33 -11.61 -1.32
CA LEU A 543 -45.49 -11.35 -2.50
C LEU A 543 -46.40 -11.02 -3.67
N HIS A 544 -46.05 -9.97 -4.39
CA HIS A 544 -46.69 -9.64 -5.66
C HIS A 544 -45.60 -9.59 -6.73
N ILE A 545 -45.64 -10.53 -7.67
CA ILE A 545 -44.64 -10.70 -8.72
C ILE A 545 -45.24 -10.30 -10.06
N PHE A 546 -44.59 -9.33 -10.71
CA PHE A 546 -44.91 -8.88 -12.05
C PHE A 546 -43.82 -9.36 -13.02
N THR A 547 -44.20 -10.10 -14.03
CA THR A 547 -43.25 -10.71 -14.97
C THR A 547 -43.14 -9.89 -16.23
N GLN A 548 -41.92 -9.73 -16.74
CA GLN A 548 -41.66 -9.01 -17.98
C GLN A 548 -42.22 -9.77 -19.20
N ILE A 549 -42.94 -9.06 -20.05
CA ILE A 549 -43.41 -9.50 -21.36
C ILE A 549 -43.03 -8.41 -22.37
N LYS A 550 -42.50 -8.82 -23.52
CA LYS A 550 -42.25 -7.90 -24.63
C LYS A 550 -43.51 -7.75 -25.48
N ILE A 551 -43.96 -6.51 -25.66
CA ILE A 551 -45.06 -6.17 -26.56
C ILE A 551 -44.55 -5.06 -27.48
N ALA A 552 -44.56 -5.29 -28.80
CA ALA A 552 -44.12 -4.31 -29.80
C ALA A 552 -42.75 -3.66 -29.48
N ASP A 553 -41.77 -4.48 -29.08
CA ASP A 553 -40.41 -4.08 -28.67
C ASP A 553 -40.29 -3.22 -27.41
N GLU A 554 -41.38 -2.93 -26.71
CA GLU A 554 -41.35 -2.31 -25.38
C GLU A 554 -41.44 -3.36 -24.26
N ASP A 555 -40.62 -3.17 -23.22
CA ASP A 555 -40.63 -4.00 -22.02
C ASP A 555 -41.80 -3.58 -21.11
N SER A 556 -42.81 -4.45 -20.98
CA SER A 556 -43.95 -4.24 -20.08
C SER A 556 -44.01 -5.32 -19.00
N TYR A 557 -44.44 -4.97 -17.79
CA TYR A 557 -44.60 -5.91 -16.68
C TYR A 557 -46.07 -6.18 -16.41
N PHE A 558 -46.46 -7.45 -16.31
CA PHE A 558 -47.83 -7.85 -16.05
C PHE A 558 -47.96 -8.55 -14.71
N SER A 559 -49.10 -8.36 -14.04
CA SER A 559 -49.44 -9.00 -12.77
C SER A 559 -49.47 -10.52 -12.95
N GLY A 560 -48.40 -11.21 -12.55
CA GLY A 560 -48.25 -12.65 -12.76
C GLY A 560 -48.83 -13.45 -11.60
N VAL A 561 -48.38 -13.14 -10.38
CA VAL A 561 -48.71 -13.92 -9.19
C VAL A 561 -48.85 -13.04 -7.95
N PHE A 562 -49.88 -13.33 -7.15
CA PHE A 562 -50.01 -12.87 -5.78
C PHE A 562 -49.93 -14.06 -4.80
N VAL A 563 -48.98 -14.01 -3.88
CA VAL A 563 -48.77 -15.03 -2.85
C VAL A 563 -49.05 -14.39 -1.50
N THR A 564 -49.75 -15.08 -0.62
CA THR A 564 -50.00 -14.62 0.75
C THR A 564 -50.05 -15.80 1.72
N ASP A 565 -49.69 -15.57 2.99
CA ASP A 565 -49.92 -16.51 4.09
C ASP A 565 -51.26 -16.26 4.83
N SER A 566 -52.02 -15.24 4.41
CA SER A 566 -53.27 -14.82 5.04
C SER A 566 -54.50 -15.32 4.28
N PRO A 567 -55.34 -16.20 4.90
CA PRO A 567 -56.60 -16.63 4.30
C PRO A 567 -57.59 -15.47 4.07
N ARG A 568 -57.46 -14.37 4.82
CA ARG A 568 -58.30 -13.17 4.66
C ARG A 568 -57.88 -12.38 3.43
N GLY A 569 -56.58 -12.08 3.31
CA GLY A 569 -56.01 -11.41 2.14
C GLY A 569 -56.24 -12.21 0.85
N TYR A 570 -56.04 -13.53 0.90
CA TYR A 570 -56.30 -14.44 -0.22
C TYR A 570 -57.75 -14.37 -0.74
N ARG A 571 -58.74 -14.48 0.16
CA ARG A 571 -60.16 -14.40 -0.22
C ARG A 571 -60.52 -13.04 -0.82
N TYR A 572 -60.03 -11.96 -0.23
CA TYR A 572 -60.25 -10.61 -0.76
C TYR A 572 -59.63 -10.45 -2.15
N ARG A 573 -58.40 -10.91 -2.36
CA ARG A 573 -57.73 -10.89 -3.67
C ARG A 573 -58.49 -11.67 -4.73
N LYS A 574 -58.94 -12.89 -4.42
CA LYS A 574 -59.75 -13.72 -5.34
C LYS A 574 -61.07 -13.03 -5.70
N ALA A 575 -61.73 -12.37 -4.75
CA ALA A 575 -62.95 -11.62 -5.01
C ALA A 575 -62.69 -10.41 -5.94
N MET A 576 -61.58 -9.69 -5.72
CA MET A 576 -61.15 -8.60 -6.61
C MET A 576 -60.84 -9.08 -8.03
N GLN A 577 -60.12 -10.19 -8.19
CA GLN A 577 -59.80 -10.77 -9.50
C GLN A 577 -61.07 -11.06 -10.30
N LYS A 578 -62.12 -11.61 -9.67
CA LYS A 578 -63.42 -11.86 -10.30
C LYS A 578 -64.13 -10.58 -10.74
N ILE A 579 -64.06 -9.51 -9.94
CA ILE A 579 -64.72 -8.23 -10.25
C ILE A 579 -64.04 -7.53 -11.42
N ARG A 580 -62.72 -7.61 -11.52
CA ARG A 580 -61.92 -6.84 -12.48
C ARG A 580 -61.50 -7.64 -13.72
N GLY A 581 -61.78 -8.94 -13.76
CA GLY A 581 -61.37 -9.81 -14.88
C GLY A 581 -59.85 -9.94 -15.01
N ILE A 582 -59.12 -9.91 -13.89
CA ILE A 582 -57.66 -9.95 -13.87
C ILE A 582 -57.20 -11.41 -13.89
N ASN A 583 -56.41 -11.77 -14.91
CA ASN A 583 -55.81 -13.10 -15.08
C ASN A 583 -54.51 -13.25 -14.25
N GLU A 584 -54.59 -13.05 -12.94
CA GLU A 584 -53.48 -13.24 -12.00
C GLU A 584 -53.63 -14.54 -11.21
N VAL A 585 -52.54 -15.29 -11.02
CA VAL A 585 -52.54 -16.45 -10.13
C VAL A 585 -52.47 -15.99 -8.68
N ALA A 586 -53.47 -16.31 -7.86
CA ALA A 586 -53.41 -16.11 -6.42
C ALA A 586 -53.13 -17.43 -5.70
N LEU A 587 -52.13 -17.45 -4.82
CA LEU A 587 -51.67 -18.61 -4.04
C LEU A 587 -51.75 -18.31 -2.54
N LEU A 588 -52.26 -19.28 -1.78
CA LEU A 588 -52.24 -19.26 -0.31
C LEU A 588 -51.19 -20.27 0.15
N LEU A 589 -50.12 -19.78 0.78
CA LEU A 589 -49.07 -20.61 1.35
C LEU A 589 -49.25 -20.75 2.86
N LYS A 590 -48.67 -21.79 3.45
CA LYS A 590 -48.57 -21.91 4.90
C LYS A 590 -47.53 -20.93 5.46
N LYS A 591 -47.62 -20.65 6.77
CA LYS A 591 -46.70 -19.72 7.45
C LYS A 591 -45.23 -20.16 7.45
N ASP A 592 -44.98 -21.47 7.36
CA ASP A 592 -43.64 -22.06 7.23
C ASP A 592 -43.16 -22.14 5.78
N GLU A 593 -44.06 -21.93 4.80
CA GLU A 593 -43.74 -21.94 3.37
C GLU A 593 -43.37 -20.54 2.82
N LEU A 594 -43.81 -19.47 3.49
CA LEU A 594 -43.46 -18.08 3.20
C LEU A 594 -43.02 -17.38 4.49
N SER A 595 -41.76 -16.97 4.56
CA SER A 595 -41.19 -16.26 5.70
C SER A 595 -40.72 -14.88 5.30
N ILE A 596 -41.11 -13.86 6.05
CA ILE A 596 -40.58 -12.50 5.94
C ILE A 596 -40.08 -12.05 7.31
N GLN A 597 -38.87 -11.52 7.35
CA GLN A 597 -38.25 -10.96 8.55
C GLN A 597 -37.79 -9.54 8.29
N VAL A 598 -38.12 -8.63 9.22
CA VAL A 598 -37.75 -7.21 9.14
C VAL A 598 -36.98 -6.85 10.40
N HIS A 599 -35.74 -6.39 10.24
CA HIS A 599 -34.88 -5.98 11.35
C HIS A 599 -34.11 -4.70 10.99
N GLY A 600 -34.55 -3.57 11.53
CA GLY A 600 -33.98 -2.26 11.22
C GLY A 600 -34.10 -1.94 9.73
N LYS A 601 -32.96 -1.77 9.04
CA LYS A 601 -32.89 -1.56 7.59
C LYS A 601 -32.72 -2.86 6.79
N LYS A 602 -32.84 -4.03 7.41
CA LYS A 602 -32.77 -5.32 6.70
C LYS A 602 -34.16 -5.91 6.56
N PHE A 603 -34.49 -6.35 5.35
CA PHE A 603 -35.75 -7.01 5.03
C PHE A 603 -35.44 -8.27 4.25
N VAL A 604 -35.77 -9.42 4.81
CA VAL A 604 -35.46 -10.74 4.23
C VAL A 604 -36.76 -11.45 3.92
N VAL A 605 -36.86 -12.03 2.74
CA VAL A 605 -37.99 -12.87 2.33
C VAL A 605 -37.49 -14.18 1.78
N GLY A 606 -38.12 -15.27 2.17
CA GLY A 606 -37.86 -16.59 1.61
C GLY A 606 -39.16 -17.37 1.42
N TRP A 607 -39.18 -18.20 0.39
CA TRP A 607 -40.25 -19.16 0.17
C TRP A 607 -39.67 -20.54 -0.11
N SER A 608 -40.31 -21.57 0.43
CA SER A 608 -39.81 -22.96 0.36
C SER A 608 -40.48 -23.81 -0.73
N VAL A 609 -41.48 -23.27 -1.41
CA VAL A 609 -42.27 -23.98 -2.45
C VAL A 609 -42.18 -23.27 -3.80
N PRO A 610 -42.21 -23.99 -4.94
CA PRO A 610 -42.18 -23.37 -6.26
C PRO A 610 -43.42 -22.49 -6.53
N ILE A 611 -43.21 -21.32 -7.13
CA ILE A 611 -44.24 -20.33 -7.48
C ILE A 611 -44.38 -20.29 -9.02
N PRO A 612 -45.52 -20.72 -9.59
CA PRO A 612 -45.74 -20.69 -11.04
C PRO A 612 -45.93 -19.24 -11.53
N LEU A 613 -45.12 -18.83 -12.50
CA LEU A 613 -45.17 -17.51 -13.15
C LEU A 613 -45.82 -17.64 -14.54
N LEU A 614 -46.74 -16.70 -14.85
CA LEU A 614 -47.36 -16.46 -16.17
C LEU A 614 -47.77 -17.73 -16.95
N ALA A 615 -49.05 -18.14 -16.83
CA ALA A 615 -49.71 -19.23 -17.58
C ALA A 615 -48.77 -20.41 -17.97
N PRO A 616 -48.62 -21.39 -17.07
CA PRO A 616 -47.38 -21.72 -16.37
C PRO A 616 -46.19 -21.97 -17.31
N LYS A 617 -45.63 -20.91 -17.90
CA LYS A 617 -44.44 -21.03 -18.75
C LYS A 617 -43.16 -21.07 -17.92
N TYR A 618 -43.14 -20.38 -16.78
CA TYR A 618 -41.97 -20.31 -15.89
C TYR A 618 -42.37 -20.70 -14.47
N ILE A 619 -41.45 -21.31 -13.73
CA ILE A 619 -41.64 -21.64 -12.32
C ILE A 619 -40.51 -20.98 -11.56
N LEU A 620 -40.85 -20.08 -10.64
CA LEU A 620 -39.91 -19.49 -9.70
C LEU A 620 -39.66 -20.50 -8.57
N PRO A 621 -38.50 -21.14 -8.50
CA PRO A 621 -38.22 -22.18 -7.50
C PRO A 621 -38.02 -21.57 -6.10
N PRO A 622 -37.94 -22.40 -5.04
CA PRO A 622 -37.63 -21.95 -3.68
C PRO A 622 -36.38 -21.06 -3.65
N ALA A 623 -36.51 -19.86 -3.09
CA ALA A 623 -35.45 -18.87 -3.11
C ALA A 623 -35.58 -17.90 -1.94
N CYS A 624 -34.57 -17.04 -1.78
CA CYS A 624 -34.51 -15.99 -0.78
C CYS A 624 -34.11 -14.67 -1.44
N ILE A 625 -34.69 -13.56 -0.98
CA ILE A 625 -34.28 -12.21 -1.35
C ILE A 625 -33.97 -11.44 -0.07
N ILE A 626 -32.82 -10.76 -0.07
CA ILE A 626 -32.36 -9.92 1.03
C ILE A 626 -32.30 -8.48 0.53
N PHE A 627 -32.99 -7.59 1.21
CA PHE A 627 -32.93 -6.14 0.99
C PHE A 627 -32.14 -5.50 2.13
N GLU A 628 -31.04 -4.83 1.79
CA GLU A 628 -30.18 -4.14 2.73
C GLU A 628 -30.28 -2.63 2.50
N GLY A 629 -31.03 -1.96 3.38
CA GLY A 629 -31.30 -0.53 3.29
C GLY A 629 -30.11 0.34 3.71
N TYR A 630 -29.82 1.39 2.95
CA TYR A 630 -28.74 2.35 3.18
C TYR A 630 -29.23 3.80 2.95
N GLY A 631 -28.39 4.78 3.29
CA GLY A 631 -28.73 6.20 3.17
C GLY A 631 -29.69 6.72 4.25
N GLU A 632 -30.09 7.98 4.11
CA GLU A 632 -31.01 8.67 5.02
C GLU A 632 -32.46 8.25 4.78
N THR A 633 -33.27 8.23 5.85
CA THR A 633 -34.71 7.98 5.73
C THR A 633 -35.38 9.17 5.07
N LYS A 634 -36.24 8.91 4.09
CA LYS A 634 -37.04 9.94 3.42
C LYS A 634 -38.53 9.63 3.51
N THR A 635 -39.33 10.66 3.77
CA THR A 635 -40.78 10.52 3.91
C THR A 635 -41.50 11.00 2.66
N TYR A 636 -42.32 10.13 2.06
CA TYR A 636 -43.07 10.40 0.83
C TYR A 636 -44.55 10.06 0.97
N SER A 637 -45.35 10.71 0.12
CA SER A 637 -46.74 10.34 -0.10
C SER A 637 -47.00 10.18 -1.60
N SER A 638 -47.91 9.28 -1.98
CA SER A 638 -48.29 9.05 -3.37
C SER A 638 -49.76 8.68 -3.50
N LYS A 639 -50.36 8.99 -4.65
CA LYS A 639 -51.71 8.55 -5.03
C LYS A 639 -51.66 7.83 -6.37
N MET A 640 -52.31 6.68 -6.47
CA MET A 640 -52.19 5.83 -7.64
C MET A 640 -53.46 5.06 -7.95
N LEU A 641 -53.67 4.76 -9.23
CA LEU A 641 -54.57 3.72 -9.70
C LEU A 641 -53.77 2.42 -9.71
N GLY A 642 -54.19 1.46 -8.89
CA GLY A 642 -53.61 0.13 -8.89
C GLY A 642 -54.32 -0.79 -9.88
N PRO A 643 -53.66 -1.87 -10.33
CA PRO A 643 -54.29 -2.86 -11.20
C PRO A 643 -55.48 -3.58 -10.53
N VAL A 644 -55.50 -3.64 -9.19
CA VAL A 644 -56.51 -4.36 -8.39
C VAL A 644 -57.44 -3.42 -7.61
N ASN A 645 -56.88 -2.38 -6.98
CA ASN A 645 -57.63 -1.36 -6.26
C ASN A 645 -57.64 -0.06 -7.09
N PRO A 646 -58.82 0.50 -7.43
CA PRO A 646 -58.91 1.62 -8.36
C PRO A 646 -58.29 2.90 -7.82
N ARG A 647 -58.29 3.14 -6.51
CA ARG A 647 -57.62 4.31 -5.92
C ARG A 647 -56.86 3.87 -4.68
N LEU A 648 -55.58 4.20 -4.65
CA LEU A 648 -54.65 3.87 -3.57
C LEU A 648 -53.95 5.15 -3.13
N THR A 649 -53.83 5.33 -1.82
CA THR A 649 -52.94 6.34 -1.21
C THR A 649 -51.88 5.61 -0.41
N ASN A 650 -50.62 5.99 -0.59
CA ASN A 650 -49.52 5.51 0.24
C ASN A 650 -48.83 6.68 0.94
N GLU A 651 -48.54 6.51 2.21
CA GLU A 651 -47.66 7.37 3.00
C GLU A 651 -46.59 6.46 3.60
N PHE A 652 -45.31 6.81 3.43
CA PHE A 652 -44.23 5.92 3.85
C PHE A 652 -42.91 6.63 4.13
N ASN A 653 -42.14 6.00 5.00
CA ASN A 653 -40.72 6.27 5.22
C ASN A 653 -39.91 5.25 4.44
N MET A 654 -39.00 5.71 3.59
CA MET A 654 -38.18 4.86 2.74
C MET A 654 -36.69 5.06 2.95
N VAL A 655 -35.94 4.02 2.63
CA VAL A 655 -34.51 4.05 2.37
C VAL A 655 -34.25 3.32 1.04
N ASP A 656 -33.18 3.69 0.35
CA ASP A 656 -32.69 2.91 -0.80
C ASP A 656 -32.16 1.56 -0.29
N ALA A 657 -32.26 0.50 -1.09
CA ALA A 657 -31.88 -0.84 -0.67
C ALA A 657 -31.10 -1.59 -1.74
N PHE A 658 -30.08 -2.32 -1.32
CA PHE A 658 -29.38 -3.29 -2.16
C PHE A 658 -30.07 -4.65 -2.07
N VAL A 659 -30.40 -5.28 -3.21
CA VAL A 659 -31.35 -6.42 -3.23
C VAL A 659 -30.77 -7.74 -3.73
N THR A 660 -30.18 -8.51 -2.83
CA THR A 660 -29.56 -9.80 -3.18
C THR A 660 -30.61 -10.89 -3.44
N PHE A 661 -30.61 -11.48 -4.65
CA PHE A 661 -31.42 -12.65 -4.97
C PHE A 661 -30.60 -13.94 -4.85
N ILE A 662 -30.98 -14.78 -3.91
CA ILE A 662 -30.32 -16.05 -3.59
C ILE A 662 -31.18 -17.19 -4.08
N HIS A 663 -30.61 -18.00 -4.97
CA HIS A 663 -31.23 -19.18 -5.54
C HIS A 663 -30.40 -20.42 -5.14
N PRO A 664 -30.77 -21.10 -4.03
CA PRO A 664 -29.94 -22.12 -3.41
C PRO A 664 -29.63 -23.33 -4.31
N SER A 665 -30.63 -23.80 -5.07
CA SER A 665 -30.49 -25.03 -5.87
C SER A 665 -29.52 -24.92 -7.04
N SER A 666 -29.22 -23.71 -7.52
CA SER A 666 -28.18 -23.48 -8.53
C SER A 666 -26.91 -22.85 -7.95
N HIS A 667 -26.80 -22.76 -6.62
CA HIS A 667 -25.74 -22.00 -5.94
C HIS A 667 -25.58 -20.57 -6.46
N TYR A 668 -26.66 -19.96 -6.98
CA TYR A 668 -26.62 -18.62 -7.52
C TYR A 668 -26.86 -17.61 -6.40
N ASN A 669 -25.91 -16.69 -6.27
CA ASN A 669 -26.04 -15.50 -5.46
C ASN A 669 -25.88 -14.29 -6.38
N GLY A 670 -27.01 -13.74 -6.80
CA GLY A 670 -27.07 -12.70 -7.82
C GLY A 670 -26.82 -11.31 -7.28
N PRO A 671 -26.34 -10.39 -8.13
CA PRO A 671 -26.06 -9.04 -7.70
C PRO A 671 -27.34 -8.38 -7.22
N GLY A 672 -27.19 -7.53 -6.21
CA GLY A 672 -28.28 -6.71 -5.75
C GLY A 672 -28.67 -5.70 -6.82
N SER A 673 -29.87 -5.84 -7.37
CA SER A 673 -30.50 -4.71 -8.05
C SER A 673 -30.74 -3.60 -7.03
N ASP A 674 -30.79 -2.36 -7.48
CA ASP A 674 -31.32 -1.29 -6.63
C ASP A 674 -32.80 -1.55 -6.36
N GLY A 675 -33.20 -1.43 -5.11
CA GLY A 675 -34.56 -1.55 -4.65
C GLY A 675 -34.89 -0.47 -3.64
N ILE A 676 -36.12 -0.51 -3.15
CA ILE A 676 -36.60 0.44 -2.16
C ILE A 676 -37.14 -0.34 -0.97
N LEU A 677 -36.72 0.05 0.22
CA LEU A 677 -37.26 -0.46 1.47
C LEU A 677 -38.13 0.61 2.13
N LEU A 678 -39.44 0.35 2.17
CA LEU A 678 -40.43 1.12 2.92
C LEU A 678 -40.46 0.56 4.35
N LYS A 679 -39.72 1.21 5.26
CA LYS A 679 -39.62 0.80 6.67
C LYS A 679 -40.98 0.82 7.34
N GLU A 680 -41.67 1.96 7.20
CA GLU A 680 -43.02 2.17 7.68
C GLU A 680 -43.88 2.65 6.53
N ARG A 681 -45.01 2.00 6.33
CA ARG A 681 -45.95 2.28 5.25
C ARG A 681 -47.38 2.21 5.74
N ILE A 682 -48.17 3.19 5.32
CA ILE A 682 -49.61 3.24 5.41
C ILE A 682 -50.15 3.20 3.98
N MET A 683 -50.84 2.12 3.61
CA MET A 683 -51.55 2.03 2.35
C MET A 683 -53.06 2.03 2.59
N THR A 684 -53.78 2.94 1.96
CA THR A 684 -55.26 2.92 1.94
C THR A 684 -55.77 2.68 0.53
N GLY A 685 -56.55 1.61 0.35
CA GLY A 685 -57.25 1.28 -0.89
C GLY A 685 -58.73 1.57 -0.77
N TYR A 686 -59.26 2.35 -1.71
CA TYR A 686 -60.68 2.71 -1.75
C TYR A 686 -61.43 1.79 -2.71
N PRO A 687 -62.69 1.43 -2.38
CA PRO A 687 -63.53 0.65 -3.27
C PRO A 687 -63.76 1.38 -4.60
N SER A 688 -64.12 0.58 -5.61
CA SER A 688 -64.60 1.10 -6.89
C SER A 688 -65.99 1.67 -6.63
N GLY A 689 -66.12 3.01 -6.64
CA GLY A 689 -67.43 3.66 -6.53
C GLY A 689 -68.42 3.18 -7.57
#